data_AF-A0A962H453-F1
#
_entry.id   AF-A0A962H453-F1
#
_cell.length_a   1.000
_cell.length_b   1.000
_cell.length_c   1.000
_cell.angle_alpha   90.00
_cell.angle_beta   90.00
_cell.angle_gamma   90.00
#
_symmetry.space_group_name_H-M   'P 1'
#
loop_
_entity.id
_entity.type
_entity.pdbx_description
1 polymer ?
#
loop_
_entity_poly.entity_id
_entity_poly.type
_entity_poly.pdbx_seq_one_letter_code
_entity_poly.pdbx_strand_id
1 'polypeptide(L)'
;MFGLSTTAHKKHIQAVRRNLTKIASPELLPVCKKTCELFFGGMSVSEIEMHSDSHWTEIINDFVNSIKKYNQQSGYVRVFNPSKEKDGFDNNNTVIQIICPDMPFIVDSVVLALAKNGLAMQLMTHPVANVSRSKSGVLKSAGESGDDFKESWTHIEISRIVDIEKISEIQTALELVINKVTVCVQDWKSMLGKVEEAKNDLVVKDSKSVHGKQLKFIDWLLDDNFTFLGYQYYQIQNNNSESPIVANRDSALGLYRSEAYLKDVDFLIDKDYQIQRQSDLMIITKLNARPRVHREGTLDYVGVVVINDEGNVIAEHRFVGLYTSAAINTRPWDIPYINDKVKGVTKRFKFGEASHTGKHIVHLMETLPRDEIMQSSSDELYATIYSILTILERQTANVTFRQDKFKRYYAFLVHIPRDKFNTEVRQMIQAILVEEVSGSNIEFQVKIEESNLTRLYLTVYTNHNFDISASELERKISAELKSWQERLQEILLKKHGNERGYFLAQKYAGCFPMAYMDDVSPKMAAYDVEYAAKLLDNAGLELSLYRPKDVSSKLFRFKIFRCQNTIPLSDVLPILENFGLHVVRERPYKVKLANGNCFWIQDFDLALSHGAELELKLVKERFKQAFKEIVNGVVENDSFNKLLILGGLTSRQIVVLRAISKYLKQTNLSFSQSYIQKALVSQAHISRWLLELFTVRFDVSFEDIPTKEHKNYLTDFKEKFDNQLNHLGVKLNEFQENAVSQYFTSASFNRKRQEKKVIAVVRALLDTVSSQDEDTIIRSFCEVILAILRTNFYQNDVRGNHKSYVSFKLNSSKVPQMPKPVPFREIFAYSPRFEAIHLRKGEVARGG
;
A
#
# COMPACT_ATOMS: atom_id res chain seq x y z
N MET A 1 -47.40 11.20 10.21
CA MET A 1 -46.83 10.20 11.15
C MET A 1 -46.07 11.01 12.19
N PHE A 2 -46.24 10.87 13.51
CA PHE A 2 -46.16 9.66 14.31
C PHE A 2 -47.10 9.68 15.54
N GLY A 3 -47.86 8.60 15.72
CA GLY A 3 -48.62 8.30 16.94
C GLY A 3 -47.80 7.53 17.99
N LEU A 4 -46.46 7.64 17.96
CA LEU A 4 -45.53 6.86 18.80
C LEU A 4 -45.31 7.47 20.19
N SER A 5 -46.36 8.04 20.81
CA SER A 5 -46.23 8.55 22.18
C SER A 5 -46.32 7.39 23.18
N THR A 6 -45.19 6.71 23.41
CA THR A 6 -45.09 5.72 24.50
C THR A 6 -45.28 6.41 25.85
N THR A 7 -45.52 5.64 26.91
CA THR A 7 -45.66 6.18 28.27
C THR A 7 -44.43 6.99 28.70
N ALA A 8 -43.23 6.60 28.24
CA ALA A 8 -41.98 7.35 28.48
C ALA A 8 -42.00 8.72 27.79
N HIS A 9 -42.38 8.80 26.50
CA HIS A 9 -42.53 10.08 25.80
C HIS A 9 -43.50 11.01 26.53
N LYS A 10 -44.66 10.49 26.94
CA LYS A 10 -45.66 11.28 27.68
C LYS A 10 -45.10 11.84 28.99
N LYS A 11 -44.26 11.07 29.70
CA LYS A 11 -43.59 11.51 30.93
C LYS A 11 -42.66 12.69 30.68
N HIS A 12 -41.76 12.59 29.68
CA HIS A 12 -40.86 13.68 29.30
C HIS A 12 -41.62 14.91 28.80
N ILE A 13 -42.61 14.73 27.91
CA ILE A 13 -43.47 15.83 27.43
C ILE A 13 -44.14 16.53 28.61
N GLN A 14 -44.71 15.80 29.57
CA GLN A 14 -45.34 16.42 30.74
C GLN A 14 -44.33 17.18 31.62
N ALA A 15 -43.14 16.62 31.85
CA ALA A 15 -42.09 17.25 32.65
C ALA A 15 -41.61 18.56 32.01
N VAL A 16 -41.25 18.52 30.72
CA VAL A 16 -40.80 19.69 29.95
C VAL A 16 -41.91 20.74 29.84
N ARG A 17 -43.16 20.35 29.56
CA ARG A 17 -44.29 21.30 29.51
C ARG A 17 -44.56 22.00 30.84
N ARG A 18 -44.35 21.31 31.98
CA ARG A 18 -44.44 21.93 33.31
C ARG A 18 -43.32 22.94 33.50
N ASN A 19 -42.08 22.59 33.14
CA ASN A 19 -40.94 23.50 33.26
C ASN A 19 -41.07 24.73 32.35
N LEU A 20 -41.62 24.58 31.14
CA LEU A 20 -41.85 25.68 30.20
C LEU A 20 -42.77 26.77 30.78
N THR A 21 -43.73 26.42 31.65
CA THR A 21 -44.59 27.43 32.31
C THR A 21 -43.83 28.40 33.21
N LYS A 22 -42.59 28.07 33.60
CA LYS A 22 -41.74 28.89 34.46
C LYS A 22 -40.83 29.84 33.69
N ILE A 23 -40.48 29.49 32.44
CA ILE A 23 -39.43 30.21 31.67
C ILE A 23 -39.92 30.85 30.37
N ALA A 24 -40.98 30.32 29.74
CA ALA A 24 -41.49 30.87 28.49
C ALA A 24 -42.41 32.07 28.76
N SER A 25 -42.37 33.08 27.88
CA SER A 25 -43.29 34.21 27.96
C SER A 25 -44.74 33.75 27.76
N PRO A 26 -45.74 34.42 28.39
CA PRO A 26 -47.15 34.00 28.28
C PRO A 26 -47.65 33.90 26.83
N GLU A 27 -47.14 34.76 25.95
CA GLU A 27 -47.44 34.79 24.51
C GLU A 27 -46.88 33.56 23.77
N LEU A 28 -45.68 33.09 24.11
CA LEU A 28 -44.99 31.99 23.42
C LEU A 28 -45.26 30.62 24.04
N LEU A 29 -45.74 30.58 25.29
CA LEU A 29 -45.98 29.33 26.03
C LEU A 29 -46.83 28.30 25.26
N PRO A 30 -47.91 28.67 24.53
CA PRO A 30 -48.66 27.71 23.71
C PRO A 30 -47.79 27.09 22.61
N VAL A 31 -46.98 27.91 21.93
CA VAL A 31 -46.06 27.48 20.86
C VAL A 31 -44.98 26.57 21.44
N CYS A 32 -44.32 26.95 22.55
CA CYS A 32 -43.30 26.11 23.19
C CYS A 32 -43.85 24.74 23.59
N LYS A 33 -45.06 24.70 24.19
CA LYS A 33 -45.71 23.43 24.54
C LYS A 33 -45.96 22.57 23.31
N LYS A 34 -46.31 23.17 22.16
CA LYS A 34 -46.53 22.43 20.92
C LYS A 34 -45.23 21.97 20.27
N THR A 35 -44.20 22.82 20.23
CA THR A 35 -42.86 22.47 19.77
C THR A 35 -42.31 21.28 20.56
N CYS A 36 -42.51 21.23 21.88
CA CYS A 36 -42.15 20.09 22.71
C CYS A 36 -42.81 18.77 22.24
N GLU A 37 -44.12 18.79 22.01
CA GLU A 37 -44.85 17.62 21.51
C GLU A 37 -44.33 17.16 20.14
N LEU A 38 -44.07 18.12 19.25
CA LEU A 38 -43.60 17.86 17.89
C LEU A 38 -42.17 17.32 17.87
N PHE A 39 -41.25 17.92 18.64
CA PHE A 39 -39.86 17.48 18.76
C PHE A 39 -39.80 16.02 19.25
N PHE A 40 -40.43 15.74 20.38
CA PHE A 40 -40.36 14.42 21.00
C PHE A 40 -41.17 13.37 20.24
N GLY A 41 -42.18 13.78 19.45
CA GLY A 41 -42.93 12.86 18.59
C GLY A 41 -42.09 12.24 17.47
N GLY A 42 -40.99 12.88 17.08
CA GLY A 42 -40.06 12.41 16.04
C GLY A 42 -38.76 11.80 16.57
N MET A 43 -38.59 11.69 17.89
CA MET A 43 -37.36 11.20 18.53
C MET A 43 -37.61 9.86 19.21
N SER A 44 -36.56 9.06 19.33
CA SER A 44 -36.53 7.87 20.19
C SER A 44 -36.37 8.27 21.67
N VAL A 45 -36.74 7.37 22.58
CA VAL A 45 -36.57 7.61 24.03
C VAL A 45 -35.09 7.85 24.38
N SER A 46 -34.17 7.10 23.77
CA SER A 46 -32.73 7.29 23.97
C SER A 46 -32.22 8.66 23.51
N GLU A 47 -32.77 9.21 22.43
CA GLU A 47 -32.44 10.55 21.95
C GLU A 47 -32.98 11.64 22.88
N ILE A 48 -34.19 11.44 23.44
CA ILE A 48 -34.75 12.35 24.45
C ILE A 48 -33.90 12.29 25.74
N GLU A 49 -33.47 11.10 26.17
CA GLU A 49 -32.66 10.93 27.37
C GLU A 49 -31.21 11.45 27.25
N MET A 50 -30.75 11.86 26.06
CA MET A 50 -29.45 12.53 25.89
C MET A 50 -29.36 13.84 26.68
N HIS A 51 -30.51 14.50 26.91
CA HIS A 51 -30.59 15.72 27.68
C HIS A 51 -31.59 15.57 28.82
N SER A 52 -31.33 16.27 29.94
CA SER A 52 -32.30 16.34 31.03
C SER A 52 -33.55 17.10 30.61
N ASP A 53 -34.70 16.82 31.26
CA ASP A 53 -35.95 17.54 31.01
C ASP A 53 -35.78 19.07 31.19
N SER A 54 -34.97 19.50 32.15
CA SER A 54 -34.63 20.92 32.32
C SER A 54 -33.90 21.49 31.12
N HIS A 55 -32.92 20.76 30.59
CA HIS A 55 -32.13 21.25 29.46
C HIS A 55 -32.95 21.29 28.17
N TRP A 56 -33.79 20.28 27.92
CA TRP A 56 -34.77 20.32 26.83
C TRP A 56 -35.71 21.52 26.92
N THR A 57 -36.10 21.90 28.13
CA THR A 57 -36.95 23.07 28.36
C THR A 57 -36.27 24.34 27.84
N GLU A 58 -34.97 24.50 28.11
CA GLU A 58 -34.18 25.65 27.66
C GLU A 58 -33.98 25.64 26.13
N ILE A 59 -33.63 24.47 25.56
CA ILE A 59 -33.45 24.29 24.10
C ILE A 59 -34.74 24.66 23.34
N ILE A 60 -35.90 24.15 23.79
CA ILE A 60 -37.19 24.43 23.14
C ILE A 60 -37.53 25.92 23.23
N ASN A 61 -37.21 26.57 24.35
CA ASN A 61 -37.45 28.00 24.51
C ASN A 61 -36.59 28.84 23.55
N ASP A 62 -35.29 28.55 23.41
CA ASP A 62 -34.44 29.21 22.40
C ASP A 62 -34.91 28.91 20.97
N PHE A 63 -35.26 27.67 20.66
CA PHE A 63 -35.74 27.29 19.34
C PHE A 63 -37.00 28.08 18.93
N VAL A 64 -37.95 28.28 19.84
CA VAL A 64 -39.14 29.11 19.59
C VAL A 64 -38.79 30.59 19.38
N ASN A 65 -37.76 31.11 20.06
CA ASN A 65 -37.25 32.45 19.78
C ASN A 65 -36.67 32.55 18.36
N SER A 66 -36.00 31.50 17.86
CA SER A 66 -35.57 31.42 16.46
C SER A 66 -36.75 31.38 15.48
N ILE A 67 -37.82 30.62 15.78
CA ILE A 67 -39.05 30.59 14.95
C ILE A 67 -39.65 31.99 14.78
N LYS A 68 -39.56 32.85 15.81
CA LYS A 68 -40.05 34.24 15.75
C LYS A 68 -39.22 35.12 14.81
N LYS A 69 -37.93 34.83 14.62
CA LYS A 69 -37.03 35.60 13.74
C LYS A 69 -37.21 35.26 12.25
N TYR A 70 -37.80 34.11 11.93
CA TYR A 70 -38.08 33.71 10.55
C TYR A 70 -39.19 34.58 9.94
N ASN A 71 -38.93 35.15 8.75
CA ASN A 71 -39.78 36.16 8.08
C ASN A 71 -40.37 35.71 6.73
N GLN A 72 -40.29 34.42 6.40
CA GLN A 72 -40.78 33.81 5.14
C GLN A 72 -40.09 34.22 3.82
N GLN A 73 -39.12 35.13 3.82
CA GLN A 73 -38.44 35.53 2.57
C GLN A 73 -37.41 34.50 2.09
N SER A 74 -36.65 33.94 3.03
CA SER A 74 -35.66 32.87 2.80
C SER A 74 -35.62 31.98 4.03
N GLY A 75 -35.25 30.70 3.86
CA GLY A 75 -35.08 29.79 4.99
C GLY A 75 -34.14 30.38 6.04
N TYR A 76 -34.54 30.32 7.31
CA TYR A 76 -33.71 30.76 8.43
C TYR A 76 -32.79 29.63 8.86
N VAL A 77 -31.48 29.87 8.83
CA VAL A 77 -30.46 28.94 9.30
C VAL A 77 -29.61 29.65 10.35
N ARG A 78 -29.33 28.96 11.46
CA ARG A 78 -28.48 29.46 12.54
C ARG A 78 -27.53 28.35 12.99
N VAL A 79 -26.23 28.59 12.93
CA VAL A 79 -25.19 27.67 13.43
C VAL A 79 -24.42 28.36 14.53
N PHE A 80 -24.36 27.77 15.73
CA PHE A 80 -23.77 28.44 16.89
C PHE A 80 -23.34 27.49 18.00
N ASN A 81 -22.42 27.93 18.84
CA ASN A 81 -22.11 27.30 20.12
C ASN A 81 -22.97 27.98 21.20
N PRO A 82 -23.96 27.28 21.77
CA PRO A 82 -24.86 27.88 22.75
C PRO A 82 -24.14 28.26 24.04
N SER A 83 -24.57 29.35 24.65
CA SER A 83 -24.09 29.85 25.94
C SER A 83 -25.26 30.35 26.80
N LYS A 84 -25.19 30.14 28.12
CA LYS A 84 -26.25 30.60 29.04
C LYS A 84 -26.56 32.09 28.92
N GLU A 85 -25.55 32.92 28.65
CA GLU A 85 -25.70 34.38 28.57
C GLU A 85 -26.43 34.83 27.29
N LYS A 86 -26.13 34.22 26.13
CA LYS A 86 -26.68 34.67 24.85
C LYS A 86 -27.93 33.91 24.42
N ASP A 87 -27.97 32.61 24.72
CA ASP A 87 -28.93 31.66 24.15
C ASP A 87 -29.87 31.08 25.22
N GLY A 88 -29.54 31.27 26.50
CA GLY A 88 -30.34 30.77 27.63
C GLY A 88 -30.10 29.30 27.98
N PHE A 89 -29.19 28.63 27.28
CA PHE A 89 -28.72 27.27 27.58
C PHE A 89 -27.24 27.11 27.19
N ASP A 90 -26.57 26.12 27.78
CA ASP A 90 -25.20 25.76 27.41
C ASP A 90 -25.17 24.29 26.99
N ASN A 91 -24.51 24.00 25.87
CA ASN A 91 -24.35 22.66 25.33
C ASN A 91 -22.91 22.50 24.85
N ASN A 92 -22.32 21.35 25.14
CA ASN A 92 -20.98 21.02 24.66
C ASN A 92 -20.93 20.92 23.13
N ASN A 93 -22.05 20.70 22.46
CA ASN A 93 -22.17 20.59 21.01
C ASN A 93 -22.37 21.94 20.31
N THR A 94 -22.05 21.99 19.01
CA THR A 94 -22.50 23.06 18.13
C THR A 94 -23.93 22.75 17.69
N VAL A 95 -24.81 23.74 17.77
CA VAL A 95 -26.24 23.63 17.45
C VAL A 95 -26.52 24.27 16.09
N ILE A 96 -27.35 23.59 15.30
CA ILE A 96 -27.86 24.06 14.02
C ILE A 96 -29.38 24.10 14.11
N GLN A 97 -29.97 25.25 13.81
CA GLN A 97 -31.41 25.43 13.74
C GLN A 97 -31.79 25.87 12.32
N ILE A 98 -32.76 25.18 11.72
CA ILE A 98 -33.28 25.50 10.38
C ILE A 98 -34.80 25.61 10.45
N ILE A 99 -35.33 26.74 9.99
CA ILE A 99 -36.77 27.00 9.90
C ILE A 99 -37.06 27.45 8.47
N CYS A 100 -37.87 26.68 7.74
CA CYS A 100 -38.22 26.96 6.36
C CYS A 100 -39.61 26.41 6.01
N PRO A 101 -40.20 26.77 4.86
CA PRO A 101 -41.42 26.14 4.39
C PRO A 101 -41.21 24.63 4.25
N ASP A 102 -42.22 23.83 4.60
CA ASP A 102 -42.15 22.38 4.43
C ASP A 102 -42.12 22.04 2.93
N MET A 103 -41.07 21.32 2.53
CA MET A 103 -40.84 20.90 1.15
C MET A 103 -40.04 19.59 1.12
N PRO A 104 -40.16 18.80 0.03
CA PRO A 104 -39.33 17.61 -0.14
C PRO A 104 -37.83 17.92 -0.08
N PHE A 105 -37.02 16.92 0.26
CA PHE A 105 -35.55 16.93 0.20
C PHE A 105 -34.79 17.77 1.24
N ILE A 106 -35.47 18.50 2.14
CA ILE A 106 -34.78 19.33 3.16
C ILE A 106 -33.79 18.49 3.98
N VAL A 107 -34.29 17.46 4.65
CA VAL A 107 -33.54 16.63 5.59
C VAL A 107 -32.34 16.00 4.89
N ASP A 108 -32.59 15.26 3.80
CA ASP A 108 -31.53 14.54 3.09
C ASP A 108 -30.45 15.51 2.55
N SER A 109 -30.85 16.70 2.08
CA SER A 109 -29.89 17.72 1.59
C SER A 109 -29.03 18.31 2.71
N VAL A 110 -29.62 18.56 3.88
CA VAL A 110 -28.89 19.07 5.06
C VAL A 110 -27.90 18.02 5.56
N VAL A 111 -28.33 16.77 5.66
CA VAL A 111 -27.47 15.65 6.07
C VAL A 111 -26.29 15.50 5.10
N LEU A 112 -26.54 15.57 3.79
CA LEU A 112 -25.51 15.54 2.76
C LEU A 112 -24.50 16.68 2.92
N ALA A 113 -24.96 17.89 3.21
CA ALA A 113 -24.10 19.06 3.38
C ALA A 113 -23.18 18.94 4.60
N LEU A 114 -23.70 18.40 5.71
CA LEU A 114 -22.91 18.14 6.92
C LEU A 114 -21.86 17.05 6.69
N ALA A 115 -22.25 15.94 6.05
CA ALA A 115 -21.33 14.85 5.73
C ALA A 115 -20.16 15.31 4.82
N LYS A 116 -20.44 16.14 3.81
CA LYS A 116 -19.39 16.73 2.93
C LYS A 116 -18.40 17.62 3.67
N ASN A 117 -18.78 18.17 4.81
CA ASN A 117 -17.89 18.95 5.68
C ASN A 117 -17.22 18.11 6.77
N GLY A 118 -17.36 16.78 6.73
CA GLY A 118 -16.78 15.86 7.72
C GLY A 118 -17.44 15.95 9.10
N LEU A 119 -18.69 16.45 9.18
CA LEU A 119 -19.39 16.66 10.44
C LEU A 119 -20.32 15.49 10.73
N ALA A 120 -20.08 14.81 11.86
CA ALA A 120 -20.98 13.78 12.36
C ALA A 120 -22.10 14.42 13.20
N MET A 121 -23.35 14.03 12.92
CA MET A 121 -24.51 14.41 13.71
C MET A 121 -24.62 13.53 14.95
N GLN A 122 -24.90 14.16 16.09
CA GLN A 122 -25.18 13.47 17.36
C GLN A 122 -26.68 13.36 17.61
N LEU A 123 -27.45 14.37 17.21
CA LEU A 123 -28.89 14.46 17.43
C LEU A 123 -29.54 15.24 16.29
N MET A 124 -30.73 14.82 15.86
CA MET A 124 -31.54 15.57 14.89
C MET A 124 -33.02 15.37 15.16
N THR A 125 -33.78 16.46 15.21
CA THR A 125 -35.24 16.45 15.20
C THR A 125 -35.73 17.43 14.15
N HIS A 126 -36.73 17.03 13.35
CA HIS A 126 -37.17 17.77 12.16
C HIS A 126 -38.70 17.75 11.97
N PRO A 127 -39.51 18.07 12.99
CA PRO A 127 -40.96 18.04 12.85
C PRO A 127 -41.49 19.03 11.80
N VAL A 128 -42.63 18.66 11.22
CA VAL A 128 -43.45 19.53 10.40
C VAL A 128 -44.54 20.16 11.27
N ALA A 129 -44.60 21.49 11.29
CA ALA A 129 -45.56 22.27 12.05
C ALA A 129 -46.55 22.98 11.13
N ASN A 130 -47.85 22.89 11.45
CA ASN A 130 -48.87 23.76 10.86
C ASN A 130 -48.82 25.11 11.57
N VAL A 131 -48.65 26.19 10.82
CA VAL A 131 -48.46 27.53 11.37
C VAL A 131 -49.36 28.56 10.69
N SER A 132 -49.76 29.59 11.44
CA SER A 132 -50.36 30.80 10.88
C SER A 132 -49.44 31.98 11.14
N ARG A 133 -49.09 32.72 10.08
CA ARG A 133 -48.27 33.94 10.15
C ARG A 133 -49.04 35.14 9.62
N SER A 134 -48.69 36.35 10.06
CA SER A 134 -49.17 37.59 9.45
C SER A 134 -48.58 37.77 8.05
N LYS A 135 -49.12 38.70 7.24
CA LYS A 135 -48.52 39.11 5.96
C LYS A 135 -47.10 39.68 6.10
N SER A 136 -46.71 40.10 7.31
CA SER A 136 -45.36 40.56 7.65
C SER A 136 -44.45 39.45 8.19
N GLY A 137 -44.87 38.18 8.15
CA GLY A 137 -44.07 37.02 8.55
C GLY A 137 -44.08 36.71 10.06
N VAL A 138 -44.86 37.43 10.86
CA VAL A 138 -44.90 37.24 12.33
C VAL A 138 -45.77 36.03 12.68
N LEU A 139 -45.25 35.11 13.50
CA LEU A 139 -45.99 33.93 13.98
C LEU A 139 -47.18 34.33 14.85
N LYS A 140 -48.39 33.87 14.48
CA LYS A 140 -49.63 34.06 15.25
C LYS A 140 -49.98 32.82 16.07
N SER A 141 -49.85 31.64 15.50
CA SER A 141 -50.16 30.37 16.16
C SER A 141 -49.40 29.20 15.52
N ALA A 142 -49.22 28.14 16.29
CA ALA A 142 -48.70 26.85 15.84
C ALA A 142 -49.56 25.73 16.44
N GLY A 143 -50.12 24.85 15.60
CA GLY A 143 -51.04 23.78 16.03
C GLY A 143 -52.50 23.95 15.59
N GLU A 144 -53.29 22.89 15.81
CA GLU A 144 -54.57 22.58 15.14
C GLU A 144 -55.62 23.70 15.17
N SER A 145 -55.83 24.30 13.99
CA SER A 145 -57.11 24.51 13.28
C SER A 145 -57.05 25.80 12.46
N GLY A 146 -56.86 25.67 11.13
CA GLY A 146 -57.16 26.71 10.13
C GLY A 146 -55.97 27.53 9.60
N ASP A 147 -55.14 26.92 8.74
CA ASP A 147 -54.60 27.50 7.48
C ASP A 147 -53.54 26.56 6.83
N ASP A 148 -53.42 26.61 5.50
CA ASP A 148 -52.75 25.64 4.60
C ASP A 148 -51.20 25.61 4.62
N PHE A 149 -50.53 26.39 5.49
CA PHE A 149 -49.07 26.53 5.42
C PHE A 149 -48.32 25.69 6.46
N LYS A 150 -47.37 24.88 5.98
CA LYS A 150 -46.52 24.00 6.78
C LYS A 150 -45.09 24.52 6.81
N GLU A 151 -44.47 24.47 7.98
CA GLU A 151 -43.05 24.75 8.18
C GLU A 151 -42.31 23.49 8.61
N SER A 152 -41.10 23.30 8.10
CA SER A 152 -40.14 22.32 8.61
C SER A 152 -39.27 23.00 9.67
N TRP A 153 -39.30 22.44 10.87
CA TRP A 153 -38.58 22.94 12.04
C TRP A 153 -37.49 21.94 12.42
N THR A 154 -36.23 22.26 12.11
CA THR A 154 -35.11 21.33 12.29
C THR A 154 -34.13 21.84 13.33
N HIS A 155 -33.80 20.99 14.31
CA HIS A 155 -32.74 21.20 15.29
C HIS A 155 -31.75 20.04 15.19
N ILE A 156 -30.47 20.35 15.02
CA ILE A 156 -29.38 19.37 14.88
C ILE A 156 -28.27 19.74 15.86
N GLU A 157 -27.69 18.72 16.49
CA GLU A 157 -26.48 18.85 17.29
C GLU A 157 -25.34 18.08 16.64
N ILE A 158 -24.20 18.75 16.50
CA ILE A 158 -22.97 18.17 15.95
C ILE A 158 -21.83 18.36 16.95
N SER A 159 -20.75 17.60 16.77
CA SER A 159 -19.53 17.78 17.55
C SER A 159 -19.07 19.25 17.54
N ARG A 160 -18.60 19.73 18.69
CA ARG A 160 -18.24 21.14 18.89
C ARG A 160 -17.22 21.63 17.86
N ILE A 161 -17.56 22.73 17.20
CA ILE A 161 -16.66 23.46 16.32
C ILE A 161 -16.10 24.65 17.11
N VAL A 162 -14.78 24.65 17.30
CA VAL A 162 -14.09 25.71 18.06
C VAL A 162 -13.85 26.95 17.17
N ASP A 163 -13.66 26.73 15.88
CA ASP A 163 -13.38 27.77 14.90
C ASP A 163 -14.66 28.51 14.46
N ILE A 164 -14.68 29.83 14.70
CA ILE A 164 -15.81 30.70 14.37
C ILE A 164 -15.95 30.90 12.86
N GLU A 165 -14.85 30.91 12.10
CA GLU A 165 -14.90 31.01 10.64
C GLU A 165 -15.57 29.77 10.07
N LYS A 166 -15.23 28.59 10.58
CA LYS A 166 -15.87 27.32 10.20
C LYS A 166 -17.37 27.30 10.50
N ILE A 167 -17.81 27.87 11.63
CA ILE A 167 -19.24 28.03 11.95
C ILE A 167 -19.94 28.87 10.88
N SER A 168 -19.34 30.00 10.50
CA SER A 168 -19.90 30.87 9.45
C SER A 168 -19.94 30.17 8.09
N GLU A 169 -18.89 29.44 7.72
CA GLU A 169 -18.85 28.65 6.47
C GLU A 169 -19.98 27.63 6.40
N ILE A 170 -20.22 26.89 7.49
CA ILE A 170 -21.27 25.87 7.55
C ILE A 170 -22.65 26.52 7.46
N GLN A 171 -22.85 27.65 8.15
CA GLN A 171 -24.12 28.39 8.06
C GLN A 171 -24.38 28.81 6.60
N THR A 172 -23.42 29.45 5.95
CA THR A 172 -23.55 29.86 4.53
C THR A 172 -23.78 28.66 3.61
N ALA A 173 -23.10 27.54 3.86
CA ALA A 173 -23.28 26.31 3.08
C ALA A 173 -24.72 25.76 3.22
N LEU A 174 -25.26 25.73 4.44
CA LEU A 174 -26.63 25.28 4.72
C LEU A 174 -27.69 26.23 4.18
N GLU A 175 -27.52 27.55 4.31
CA GLU A 175 -28.40 28.56 3.71
C GLU A 175 -28.48 28.37 2.19
N LEU A 176 -27.33 28.17 1.55
CA LEU A 176 -27.25 27.92 0.12
C LEU A 176 -27.92 26.60 -0.28
N VAL A 177 -27.82 25.55 0.54
CA VAL A 177 -28.55 24.28 0.33
C VAL A 177 -30.05 24.50 0.42
N ILE A 178 -30.56 25.16 1.47
CA ILE A 178 -32.00 25.42 1.64
C ILE A 178 -32.56 26.27 0.49
N ASN A 179 -31.80 27.27 0.03
CA ASN A 179 -32.19 28.07 -1.14
C ASN A 179 -32.29 27.18 -2.40
N LYS A 180 -31.32 26.29 -2.63
CA LYS A 180 -31.36 25.35 -3.77
C LYS A 180 -32.54 24.41 -3.73
N VAL A 181 -32.84 23.82 -2.57
CA VAL A 181 -34.05 23.00 -2.40
C VAL A 181 -35.30 23.82 -2.75
N THR A 182 -35.38 25.06 -2.24
CA THR A 182 -36.51 25.97 -2.49
C THR A 182 -36.72 26.21 -3.98
N VAL A 183 -35.68 26.59 -4.73
CA VAL A 183 -35.77 26.87 -6.16
C VAL A 183 -36.16 25.61 -6.95
N CYS A 184 -35.59 24.44 -6.61
CA CYS A 184 -35.94 23.17 -7.28
C CYS A 184 -37.42 22.80 -7.08
N VAL A 185 -37.94 22.95 -5.86
CA VAL A 185 -39.32 22.59 -5.53
C VAL A 185 -40.32 23.62 -6.09
N GLN A 186 -40.00 24.91 -6.05
CA GLN A 186 -40.85 25.95 -6.63
C GLN A 186 -40.99 25.81 -8.15
N ASP A 187 -39.88 25.53 -8.85
CA ASP A 187 -39.88 25.39 -10.31
C ASP A 187 -40.33 23.98 -10.77
N TRP A 188 -40.57 23.04 -9.86
CA TRP A 188 -40.91 21.64 -10.18
C TRP A 188 -42.03 21.51 -11.22
N LYS A 189 -43.17 22.18 -10.98
CA LYS A 189 -44.31 22.13 -11.91
C LYS A 189 -43.97 22.72 -13.27
N SER A 190 -43.17 23.79 -13.31
CA SER A 190 -42.70 24.39 -14.56
C SER A 190 -41.74 23.46 -15.31
N MET A 191 -40.87 22.74 -14.59
CA MET A 191 -39.99 21.73 -15.18
C MET A 191 -40.80 20.59 -15.81
N LEU A 192 -41.83 20.07 -15.13
CA LEU A 192 -42.73 19.06 -15.70
C LEU A 192 -43.43 19.58 -16.97
N GLY A 193 -43.88 20.84 -16.98
CA GLY A 193 -44.43 21.46 -18.19
C GLY A 193 -43.42 21.50 -19.36
N LYS A 194 -42.14 21.70 -19.07
CA LYS A 194 -41.07 21.65 -20.08
C LYS A 194 -40.78 20.23 -20.57
N VAL A 195 -40.99 19.21 -19.75
CA VAL A 195 -40.91 17.80 -20.19
C VAL A 195 -42.02 17.50 -21.20
N GLU A 196 -43.24 17.97 -20.96
CA GLU A 196 -44.35 17.83 -21.91
C GLU A 196 -44.12 18.63 -23.20
N GLU A 197 -43.51 19.81 -23.13
CA GLU A 197 -43.09 20.56 -24.32
C GLU A 197 -42.04 19.78 -25.12
N ALA A 198 -41.00 19.26 -24.46
CA ALA A 198 -39.97 18.44 -25.09
C ALA A 198 -40.54 17.16 -25.73
N LYS A 199 -41.59 16.59 -25.13
CA LYS A 199 -42.32 15.44 -25.68
C LYS A 199 -43.04 15.79 -26.98
N ASN A 200 -43.60 16.99 -27.10
CA ASN A 200 -44.26 17.48 -28.32
C ASN A 200 -43.24 17.82 -29.44
N ASP A 201 -42.08 18.34 -29.07
CA ASP A 201 -41.01 18.73 -30.01
C ASP A 201 -40.22 17.53 -30.58
N LEU A 202 -40.45 16.33 -30.04
CA LEU A 202 -39.84 15.11 -30.57
C LEU A 202 -40.48 14.75 -31.93
N VAL A 203 -39.79 15.08 -33.04
CA VAL A 203 -40.29 14.88 -34.42
C VAL A 203 -40.36 13.41 -34.84
N VAL A 204 -41.46 13.03 -35.52
CA VAL A 204 -41.69 11.68 -36.10
C VAL A 204 -41.10 11.61 -37.52
N LYS A 205 -39.96 10.94 -37.71
CA LYS A 205 -39.44 10.62 -39.07
C LYS A 205 -39.78 9.23 -39.60
N ASP A 206 -40.08 8.26 -38.74
CA ASP A 206 -40.42 6.89 -39.17
C ASP A 206 -41.48 6.26 -38.25
N SER A 207 -42.63 5.89 -38.82
CA SER A 207 -43.86 5.57 -38.10
C SER A 207 -43.91 4.13 -37.56
N LYS A 208 -42.90 3.28 -37.83
CA LYS A 208 -43.07 1.83 -37.67
C LYS A 208 -42.44 1.12 -36.47
N SER A 209 -41.58 1.70 -35.61
CA SER A 209 -41.28 1.02 -34.33
C SER A 209 -40.56 1.79 -33.24
N VAL A 210 -39.92 2.93 -33.52
CA VAL A 210 -39.00 3.55 -32.55
C VAL A 210 -39.68 4.64 -31.73
N HIS A 211 -40.45 5.54 -32.35
CA HIS A 211 -40.98 6.76 -31.73
C HIS A 211 -41.87 6.58 -30.49
N GLY A 212 -42.73 5.56 -30.48
CA GLY A 212 -43.58 5.27 -29.32
C GLY A 212 -42.79 4.89 -28.06
N LYS A 213 -41.50 4.57 -28.17
CA LYS A 213 -40.68 4.11 -27.04
C LYS A 213 -40.04 5.25 -26.27
N GLN A 214 -39.49 6.26 -26.96
CA GLN A 214 -39.01 7.49 -26.32
C GLN A 214 -40.15 8.20 -25.58
N LEU A 215 -41.33 8.29 -26.21
CA LEU A 215 -42.51 8.87 -25.57
C LEU A 215 -42.90 8.11 -24.30
N LYS A 216 -42.99 6.77 -24.37
CA LYS A 216 -43.25 5.92 -23.19
C LYS A 216 -42.18 6.05 -22.11
N PHE A 217 -40.93 6.30 -22.50
CA PHE A 217 -39.86 6.53 -21.54
C PHE A 217 -40.01 7.90 -20.86
N ILE A 218 -40.35 8.95 -21.60
CA ILE A 218 -40.67 10.26 -21.02
C ILE A 218 -41.88 10.14 -20.06
N ASP A 219 -42.94 9.45 -20.47
CA ASP A 219 -44.09 9.16 -19.60
C ASP A 219 -43.66 8.39 -18.34
N TRP A 220 -42.75 7.44 -18.48
CA TRP A 220 -42.20 6.71 -17.34
C TRP A 220 -41.38 7.62 -16.42
N LEU A 221 -40.57 8.55 -16.94
CA LEU A 221 -39.86 9.55 -16.12
C LEU A 221 -40.85 10.44 -15.34
N LEU A 222 -41.96 10.83 -15.96
CA LEU A 222 -43.03 11.63 -15.35
C LEU A 222 -43.82 10.85 -14.29
N ASP A 223 -43.88 9.52 -14.37
CA ASP A 223 -44.52 8.62 -13.41
C ASP A 223 -43.60 8.35 -12.18
N ASP A 224 -43.07 9.41 -11.57
CA ASP A 224 -42.21 9.39 -10.37
C ASP A 224 -40.94 8.51 -10.46
N ASN A 225 -40.46 8.21 -11.67
CA ASN A 225 -39.19 7.51 -11.88
C ASN A 225 -37.98 8.45 -11.98
N PHE A 226 -38.21 9.76 -12.08
CA PHE A 226 -37.13 10.75 -12.13
C PHE A 226 -37.46 12.01 -11.31
N THR A 227 -36.55 12.39 -10.43
CA THR A 227 -36.60 13.67 -9.73
C THR A 227 -35.86 14.72 -10.56
N PHE A 228 -36.61 15.48 -11.37
CA PHE A 228 -36.16 16.71 -12.03
C PHE A 228 -35.69 17.78 -11.03
N LEU A 229 -34.44 18.20 -11.13
CA LEU A 229 -33.84 19.23 -10.28
C LEU A 229 -33.46 20.49 -11.06
N GLY A 230 -33.33 20.42 -12.38
CA GLY A 230 -33.08 21.59 -13.21
C GLY A 230 -33.46 21.38 -14.68
N TYR A 231 -33.78 22.48 -15.34
CA TYR A 231 -34.02 22.53 -16.78
C TYR A 231 -33.37 23.77 -17.42
N GLN A 232 -32.90 23.62 -18.66
CA GLN A 232 -32.43 24.72 -19.50
C GLN A 232 -32.63 24.38 -20.99
N TYR A 233 -33.15 25.33 -21.76
CA TYR A 233 -33.27 25.21 -23.22
C TYR A 233 -32.03 25.73 -23.93
N TYR A 234 -31.65 25.06 -25.00
CA TYR A 234 -30.48 25.39 -25.81
C TYR A 234 -30.84 25.45 -27.29
N GLN A 235 -30.26 26.40 -28.02
CA GLN A 235 -30.58 26.62 -29.44
C GLN A 235 -29.37 27.12 -30.22
N ILE A 236 -29.33 26.84 -31.53
CA ILE A 236 -28.26 27.36 -32.40
C ILE A 236 -28.49 28.86 -32.67
N GLN A 237 -27.51 29.69 -32.34
CA GLN A 237 -27.50 31.11 -32.72
C GLN A 237 -27.01 31.22 -34.17
N ASN A 238 -27.94 31.45 -35.10
CA ASN A 238 -27.79 31.55 -36.57
C ASN A 238 -27.99 30.21 -37.31
N ASN A 239 -28.83 30.21 -38.36
CA ASN A 239 -29.16 29.08 -39.24
C ASN A 239 -27.96 28.54 -40.07
N ASN A 240 -26.74 28.64 -39.56
CA ASN A 240 -25.56 27.96 -40.09
C ASN A 240 -25.32 26.71 -39.27
N SER A 241 -25.32 25.55 -39.92
CA SER A 241 -25.10 24.22 -39.33
C SER A 241 -23.74 24.06 -38.61
N GLU A 242 -22.83 25.02 -38.74
CA GLU A 242 -21.53 25.07 -38.05
C GLU A 242 -21.54 25.87 -36.73
N SER A 243 -22.64 26.53 -36.38
CA SER A 243 -22.73 27.37 -35.17
C SER A 243 -22.99 26.51 -33.92
N PRO A 244 -22.31 26.76 -32.79
CA PRO A 244 -22.52 25.99 -31.57
C PRO A 244 -23.93 26.21 -31.00
N ILE A 245 -24.46 25.19 -30.32
CA ILE A 245 -25.68 25.27 -29.53
C ILE A 245 -25.41 26.11 -28.27
N VAL A 246 -26.19 27.17 -28.03
CA VAL A 246 -26.00 28.12 -26.92
C VAL A 246 -27.19 28.08 -25.96
N ALA A 247 -26.90 28.21 -24.65
CA ALA A 247 -27.91 28.25 -23.61
C ALA A 247 -28.82 29.49 -23.74
N ASN A 248 -30.14 29.28 -23.79
CA ASN A 248 -31.12 30.36 -23.62
C ASN A 248 -31.29 30.66 -22.12
N ARG A 249 -30.51 31.60 -21.58
CA ARG A 249 -30.43 31.89 -20.13
C ARG A 249 -31.79 32.15 -19.46
N ASP A 250 -32.76 32.73 -20.17
CA ASP A 250 -34.08 33.06 -19.61
C ASP A 250 -34.95 31.82 -19.39
N SER A 251 -34.60 30.69 -20.00
CA SER A 251 -35.29 29.39 -19.81
C SER A 251 -34.83 28.61 -18.58
N ALA A 252 -33.86 29.12 -17.81
CA ALA A 252 -33.26 28.41 -16.68
C ALA A 252 -34.29 28.17 -15.56
N LEU A 253 -34.42 26.91 -15.12
CA LEU A 253 -35.25 26.49 -13.99
C LEU A 253 -34.45 25.62 -13.01
N GLY A 254 -34.81 25.65 -11.73
CA GLY A 254 -34.20 24.80 -10.71
C GLY A 254 -32.70 25.09 -10.53
N LEU A 255 -31.88 24.03 -10.52
CA LEU A 255 -30.44 24.13 -10.34
C LEU A 255 -29.74 25.00 -11.39
N TYR A 256 -30.24 25.10 -12.63
CA TYR A 256 -29.62 25.94 -13.66
C TYR A 256 -29.69 27.46 -13.36
N ARG A 257 -30.65 27.90 -12.54
CA ARG A 257 -30.71 29.30 -12.08
C ARG A 257 -29.56 29.65 -11.13
N SER A 258 -29.19 28.71 -10.29
CA SER A 258 -28.36 28.94 -9.10
C SER A 258 -26.94 28.34 -9.18
N GLU A 259 -26.69 27.38 -10.07
CA GLU A 259 -25.41 26.71 -10.21
C GLU A 259 -24.63 27.22 -11.43
N ALA A 260 -23.63 28.08 -11.19
CA ALA A 260 -22.77 28.59 -12.27
C ALA A 260 -22.02 27.46 -13.00
N TYR A 261 -21.54 26.44 -12.29
CA TYR A 261 -20.80 25.33 -12.91
C TYR A 261 -21.69 24.42 -13.77
N LEU A 262 -23.02 24.41 -13.57
CA LEU A 262 -23.93 23.71 -14.49
C LEU A 262 -24.03 24.44 -15.84
N LYS A 263 -23.68 25.72 -15.87
CA LYS A 263 -23.55 26.52 -17.08
C LYS A 263 -22.23 26.19 -17.80
N ASP A 264 -21.17 25.83 -17.08
CA ASP A 264 -19.87 25.44 -17.68
C ASP A 264 -19.86 24.00 -18.24
N VAL A 265 -20.91 23.20 -18.02
CA VAL A 265 -21.12 21.89 -18.68
C VAL A 265 -21.59 22.07 -20.15
N ASP A 266 -21.44 23.28 -20.70
CA ASP A 266 -21.87 23.72 -22.03
C ASP A 266 -21.34 22.85 -23.20
N PHE A 267 -20.28 22.05 -22.98
CA PHE A 267 -19.63 21.25 -24.02
C PHE A 267 -20.17 19.81 -24.19
N LEU A 268 -21.39 19.52 -23.74
CA LEU A 268 -21.97 18.17 -23.90
C LEU A 268 -22.15 17.79 -25.37
N ILE A 269 -22.54 18.71 -26.24
CA ILE A 269 -22.61 18.47 -27.68
C ILE A 269 -21.37 19.13 -28.30
N ASP A 270 -20.31 18.33 -28.48
CA ASP A 270 -19.16 18.73 -29.29
C ASP A 270 -19.62 18.96 -30.74
N LYS A 271 -18.89 19.79 -31.49
CA LYS A 271 -19.13 20.05 -32.92
C LYS A 271 -19.13 18.77 -33.76
N ASP A 272 -18.54 17.69 -33.24
CA ASP A 272 -18.44 16.37 -33.86
C ASP A 272 -19.61 15.41 -33.50
N TYR A 273 -20.57 15.81 -32.66
CA TYR A 273 -21.71 14.95 -32.32
C TYR A 273 -22.74 14.90 -33.46
N GLN A 274 -22.55 13.96 -34.38
CA GLN A 274 -23.49 13.69 -35.46
C GLN A 274 -24.59 12.71 -35.00
N ILE A 275 -25.85 13.12 -35.07
CA ILE A 275 -27.01 12.24 -34.92
C ILE A 275 -27.04 11.26 -36.10
N GLN A 276 -26.79 9.98 -35.85
CA GLN A 276 -26.76 8.94 -36.88
C GLN A 276 -28.01 8.03 -36.85
N ARG A 277 -28.72 7.97 -35.72
CA ARG A 277 -29.89 7.11 -35.50
C ARG A 277 -30.96 7.86 -34.69
N GLN A 278 -32.23 7.44 -34.83
CA GLN A 278 -33.35 8.00 -34.06
C GLN A 278 -33.23 7.78 -32.53
N SER A 279 -32.41 6.81 -32.10
CA SER A 279 -32.02 6.64 -30.69
C SER A 279 -31.21 7.81 -30.14
N ASP A 280 -30.60 8.62 -31.01
CA ASP A 280 -29.70 9.72 -30.64
C ASP A 280 -30.49 11.02 -30.39
N LEU A 281 -31.80 11.02 -30.62
CA LEU A 281 -32.71 12.12 -30.26
C LEU A 281 -32.95 12.23 -28.74
N MET A 282 -32.57 11.20 -27.97
CA MET A 282 -32.63 11.20 -26.52
C MET A 282 -31.26 10.84 -25.94
N ILE A 283 -30.69 11.75 -25.15
CA ILE A 283 -29.38 11.60 -24.54
C ILE A 283 -29.58 11.26 -23.07
N ILE A 284 -29.15 10.07 -22.65
CA ILE A 284 -29.14 9.65 -21.25
C ILE A 284 -27.68 9.43 -20.84
N THR A 285 -27.17 10.26 -19.92
CA THR A 285 -25.82 10.14 -19.38
C THR A 285 -25.76 10.69 -17.95
N LYS A 286 -24.58 10.64 -17.33
CA LYS A 286 -24.29 11.29 -16.04
C LYS A 286 -23.45 12.53 -16.27
N LEU A 287 -23.66 13.57 -15.48
CA LEU A 287 -22.79 14.75 -15.47
C LEU A 287 -21.60 14.54 -14.53
N ASN A 288 -20.48 15.18 -14.82
CA ASN A 288 -19.37 15.35 -13.87
C ASN A 288 -19.70 16.46 -12.86
N ALA A 289 -20.90 16.36 -12.27
CA ALA A 289 -21.48 17.34 -11.38
C ALA A 289 -22.24 16.58 -10.27
N ARG A 290 -21.92 16.89 -9.02
CA ARG A 290 -22.61 16.30 -7.88
C ARG A 290 -23.82 17.15 -7.49
N PRO A 291 -24.97 16.54 -7.16
CA PRO A 291 -26.09 17.26 -6.61
C PRO A 291 -25.72 17.85 -5.24
N ARG A 292 -26.29 19.01 -4.95
CA ARG A 292 -26.32 19.61 -3.60
C ARG A 292 -27.69 19.48 -2.94
N VAL A 293 -28.64 18.86 -3.63
CA VAL A 293 -30.04 18.68 -3.23
C VAL A 293 -30.37 17.19 -3.28
N HIS A 294 -31.25 16.77 -2.37
CA HIS A 294 -31.76 15.42 -2.19
C HIS A 294 -30.73 14.42 -1.68
N ARG A 295 -29.84 13.86 -2.51
CA ARG A 295 -28.96 12.76 -2.05
C ARG A 295 -27.61 12.75 -2.76
N GLU A 296 -26.66 12.03 -2.18
CA GLU A 296 -25.34 11.86 -2.80
C GLU A 296 -25.42 11.03 -4.10
N GLY A 297 -24.53 11.34 -5.04
CA GLY A 297 -24.41 10.67 -6.33
C GLY A 297 -23.89 11.62 -7.40
N THR A 298 -24.09 11.25 -8.66
CA THR A 298 -23.86 12.09 -9.83
C THR A 298 -25.21 12.53 -10.38
N LEU A 299 -25.31 13.77 -10.88
CA LEU A 299 -26.51 14.20 -11.57
C LEU A 299 -26.72 13.40 -12.85
N ASP A 300 -27.92 12.86 -13.01
CA ASP A 300 -28.38 12.24 -14.25
C ASP A 300 -28.82 13.33 -15.22
N TYR A 301 -28.49 13.13 -16.50
CA TYR A 301 -28.78 14.04 -17.60
C TYR A 301 -29.71 13.36 -18.58
N VAL A 302 -30.83 14.02 -18.87
CA VAL A 302 -31.77 13.63 -19.92
C VAL A 302 -31.88 14.79 -20.90
N GLY A 303 -31.32 14.61 -22.10
CA GLY A 303 -31.43 15.55 -23.21
C GLY A 303 -32.47 15.08 -24.22
N VAL A 304 -33.35 15.97 -24.67
CA VAL A 304 -34.26 15.72 -25.80
C VAL A 304 -33.88 16.66 -26.93
N VAL A 305 -33.42 16.09 -28.04
CA VAL A 305 -32.90 16.86 -29.17
C VAL A 305 -34.02 17.19 -30.15
N VAL A 306 -34.09 18.47 -30.52
CA VAL A 306 -35.04 19.00 -31.51
C VAL A 306 -34.31 19.12 -32.85
N ILE A 307 -34.94 18.59 -33.89
CA ILE A 307 -34.39 18.57 -35.25
C ILE A 307 -35.30 19.34 -36.22
N ASN A 308 -34.73 19.86 -37.30
CA ASN A 308 -35.49 20.39 -38.42
C ASN A 308 -35.96 19.26 -39.37
N ASP A 309 -36.72 19.63 -40.41
CA ASP A 309 -37.24 18.69 -41.42
C ASP A 309 -36.13 17.91 -42.15
N GLU A 310 -34.96 18.54 -42.34
CA GLU A 310 -33.77 17.92 -42.94
C GLU A 310 -33.08 16.91 -42.00
N GLY A 311 -33.38 16.95 -40.70
CA GLY A 311 -32.81 16.06 -39.68
C GLY A 311 -31.61 16.64 -38.94
N ASN A 312 -31.31 17.91 -39.16
CA ASN A 312 -30.25 18.63 -38.48
C ASN A 312 -30.74 19.08 -37.10
N VAL A 313 -29.86 19.01 -36.09
CA VAL A 313 -30.15 19.50 -34.74
C VAL A 313 -30.31 21.01 -34.77
N ILE A 314 -31.39 21.53 -34.17
CA ILE A 314 -31.65 22.98 -34.05
C ILE A 314 -31.74 23.45 -32.60
N ALA A 315 -32.13 22.56 -31.69
CA ALA A 315 -32.26 22.87 -30.27
C ALA A 315 -32.18 21.61 -29.39
N GLU A 316 -32.09 21.81 -28.09
CA GLU A 316 -32.07 20.74 -27.09
C GLU A 316 -32.76 21.17 -25.80
N HIS A 317 -33.66 20.33 -25.29
CA HIS A 317 -34.18 20.40 -23.92
C HIS A 317 -33.25 19.64 -22.99
N ARG A 318 -32.61 20.33 -22.04
CA ARG A 318 -31.70 19.70 -21.07
C ARG A 318 -32.36 19.60 -19.71
N PHE A 319 -32.52 18.38 -19.21
CA PHE A 319 -32.99 18.09 -17.87
C PHE A 319 -31.86 17.49 -17.04
N VAL A 320 -31.72 17.95 -15.79
CA VAL A 320 -30.82 17.36 -14.80
C VAL A 320 -31.61 16.94 -13.58
N GLY A 321 -31.21 15.82 -12.99
CA GLY A 321 -31.94 15.26 -11.85
C GLY A 321 -31.32 13.99 -11.32
N LEU A 322 -32.15 13.18 -10.67
CA LEU A 322 -31.76 11.89 -10.11
C LEU A 322 -32.86 10.87 -10.41
N TYR A 323 -32.48 9.68 -10.88
CA TYR A 323 -33.42 8.55 -10.91
C TYR A 323 -33.91 8.24 -9.49
N THR A 324 -35.18 7.92 -9.32
CA THR A 324 -35.74 7.61 -7.99
C THR A 324 -35.34 6.21 -7.52
N SER A 325 -35.52 5.92 -6.22
CA SER A 325 -35.33 4.57 -5.71
C SER A 325 -36.25 3.54 -6.37
N ALA A 326 -37.45 3.96 -6.80
CA ALA A 326 -38.34 3.10 -7.58
C ALA A 326 -37.71 2.76 -8.93
N ALA A 327 -37.26 3.78 -9.68
CA ALA A 327 -36.62 3.63 -10.98
C ALA A 327 -35.39 2.71 -10.96
N ILE A 328 -34.53 2.86 -9.95
CA ILE A 328 -33.31 2.05 -9.80
C ILE A 328 -33.65 0.58 -9.50
N ASN A 329 -34.78 0.31 -8.85
CA ASN A 329 -35.20 -1.05 -8.49
C ASN A 329 -36.15 -1.69 -9.51
N THR A 330 -36.67 -0.93 -10.47
CA THR A 330 -37.48 -1.46 -11.58
C THR A 330 -36.70 -2.53 -12.34
N ARG A 331 -37.39 -3.59 -12.77
CA ARG A 331 -36.76 -4.64 -13.58
C ARG A 331 -36.40 -4.04 -14.94
N PRO A 332 -35.21 -4.30 -15.49
CA PRO A 332 -34.81 -3.73 -16.78
C PRO A 332 -35.74 -4.08 -17.95
N TRP A 333 -36.49 -5.18 -17.82
CA TRP A 333 -37.52 -5.64 -18.76
C TRP A 333 -38.77 -4.76 -18.79
N ASP A 334 -39.01 -4.00 -17.72
CA ASP A 334 -40.19 -3.16 -17.55
C ASP A 334 -39.89 -1.68 -17.84
N ILE A 335 -38.61 -1.29 -17.90
CA ILE A 335 -38.19 0.08 -18.23
C ILE A 335 -38.39 0.30 -19.74
N PRO A 336 -39.27 1.22 -20.17
CA PRO A 336 -39.45 1.54 -21.59
C PRO A 336 -38.13 2.00 -22.22
N TYR A 337 -37.99 1.86 -23.54
CA TYR A 337 -36.74 2.15 -24.28
C TYR A 337 -35.57 1.19 -23.98
N ILE A 338 -35.45 0.69 -22.74
CA ILE A 338 -34.40 -0.26 -22.30
C ILE A 338 -34.80 -1.71 -22.53
N ASN A 339 -36.08 -2.05 -22.32
CA ASN A 339 -36.58 -3.42 -22.39
C ASN A 339 -36.27 -4.16 -23.70
N ASP A 340 -36.31 -3.48 -24.84
CA ASP A 340 -35.99 -4.08 -26.14
C ASP A 340 -34.51 -4.39 -26.30
N LYS A 341 -33.64 -3.53 -25.76
CA LYS A 341 -32.20 -3.81 -25.69
C LYS A 341 -31.95 -5.06 -24.86
N VAL A 342 -32.58 -5.16 -23.69
CA VAL A 342 -32.47 -6.33 -22.81
C VAL A 342 -33.00 -7.60 -23.50
N LYS A 343 -34.17 -7.54 -24.14
CA LYS A 343 -34.75 -8.64 -24.94
C LYS A 343 -33.84 -9.04 -26.10
N GLY A 344 -33.33 -8.07 -26.84
CA GLY A 344 -32.46 -8.29 -28.00
C GLY A 344 -31.14 -8.94 -27.61
N VAL A 345 -30.48 -8.44 -26.56
CA VAL A 345 -29.23 -9.01 -26.04
C VAL A 345 -29.45 -10.42 -25.51
N THR A 346 -30.53 -10.65 -24.77
CA THR A 346 -30.86 -12.00 -24.25
C THR A 346 -31.11 -12.98 -25.38
N LYS A 347 -31.85 -12.59 -26.42
CA LYS A 347 -32.11 -13.43 -27.61
C LYS A 347 -30.82 -13.78 -28.37
N ARG A 348 -29.82 -12.89 -28.38
CA ARG A 348 -28.53 -13.11 -29.04
C ARG A 348 -27.74 -14.28 -28.44
N PHE A 349 -27.88 -14.54 -27.14
CA PHE A 349 -27.22 -15.68 -26.49
C PHE A 349 -27.80 -17.05 -26.88
N LYS A 350 -29.02 -17.10 -27.45
CA LYS A 350 -29.69 -18.33 -27.92
C LYS A 350 -29.87 -19.44 -26.86
N PHE A 351 -29.80 -19.13 -25.57
CA PHE A 351 -30.16 -20.06 -24.50
C PHE A 351 -31.67 -19.99 -24.22
N GLY A 352 -32.29 -21.14 -23.90
CA GLY A 352 -33.67 -21.15 -23.41
C GLY A 352 -33.77 -20.51 -22.03
N GLU A 353 -34.82 -19.73 -21.76
CA GLU A 353 -34.99 -19.01 -20.49
C GLU A 353 -34.99 -19.94 -19.26
N ALA A 354 -35.51 -21.16 -19.40
CA ALA A 354 -35.53 -22.16 -18.33
C ALA A 354 -34.19 -22.89 -18.11
N SER A 355 -33.23 -22.73 -19.03
CA SER A 355 -31.91 -23.37 -18.91
C SER A 355 -31.09 -22.73 -17.78
N HIS A 356 -30.10 -23.48 -17.26
CA HIS A 356 -29.20 -22.97 -16.23
C HIS A 356 -28.54 -21.64 -16.63
N THR A 357 -27.94 -21.59 -17.84
CA THR A 357 -27.31 -20.38 -18.37
C THR A 357 -28.33 -19.27 -18.66
N GLY A 358 -29.52 -19.62 -19.14
CA GLY A 358 -30.61 -18.64 -19.36
C GLY A 358 -31.03 -17.93 -18.07
N LYS A 359 -31.19 -18.67 -16.96
CA LYS A 359 -31.50 -18.11 -15.64
C LYS A 359 -30.40 -17.18 -15.14
N HIS A 360 -29.12 -17.53 -15.35
CA HIS A 360 -27.99 -16.67 -15.00
C HIS A 360 -27.97 -15.36 -15.80
N ILE A 361 -28.27 -15.41 -17.11
CA ILE A 361 -28.37 -14.19 -17.93
C ILE A 361 -29.46 -13.25 -17.39
N VAL A 362 -30.64 -13.79 -17.08
CA VAL A 362 -31.74 -13.00 -16.50
C VAL A 362 -31.31 -12.40 -15.16
N HIS A 363 -30.70 -13.19 -14.29
CA HIS A 363 -30.22 -12.72 -12.99
C HIS A 363 -29.15 -11.62 -13.12
N LEU A 364 -28.19 -11.77 -14.05
CA LEU A 364 -27.17 -10.75 -14.32
C LEU A 364 -27.82 -9.45 -14.80
N MET A 365 -28.78 -9.52 -15.73
CA MET A 365 -29.52 -8.34 -16.16
C MET A 365 -30.25 -7.66 -14.99
N GLU A 366 -30.88 -8.41 -14.09
CA GLU A 366 -31.59 -7.83 -12.94
C GLU A 366 -30.67 -7.23 -11.86
N THR A 367 -29.45 -7.75 -11.75
CA THR A 367 -28.52 -7.36 -10.69
C THR A 367 -27.53 -6.29 -11.11
N LEU A 368 -27.22 -6.16 -12.40
CA LEU A 368 -26.33 -5.12 -12.95
C LEU A 368 -26.81 -3.71 -12.56
N PRO A 369 -25.88 -2.73 -12.42
CA PRO A 369 -26.26 -1.34 -12.25
C PRO A 369 -27.16 -0.89 -13.40
N ARG A 370 -28.30 -0.26 -13.09
CA ARG A 370 -29.27 0.21 -14.10
C ARG A 370 -28.61 1.19 -15.06
N ASP A 371 -27.76 2.07 -14.55
CA ASP A 371 -26.96 3.00 -15.35
C ASP A 371 -26.17 2.30 -16.44
N GLU A 372 -25.60 1.13 -16.13
CA GLU A 372 -24.77 0.39 -17.08
C GLU A 372 -25.61 -0.27 -18.16
N ILE A 373 -26.79 -0.80 -17.79
CA ILE A 373 -27.76 -1.29 -18.76
C ILE A 373 -28.30 -0.13 -19.60
N MET A 374 -28.52 1.05 -19.03
CA MET A 374 -29.11 2.19 -19.74
C MET A 374 -28.14 2.81 -20.73
N GLN A 375 -26.90 3.06 -20.31
CA GLN A 375 -25.92 3.81 -21.10
C GLN A 375 -25.15 2.97 -22.10
N SER A 376 -25.03 1.65 -21.89
CA SER A 376 -24.32 0.77 -22.82
C SER A 376 -25.09 0.56 -24.13
N SER A 377 -24.36 0.35 -25.22
CA SER A 377 -24.92 -0.22 -26.45
C SER A 377 -25.31 -1.70 -26.25
N SER A 378 -26.07 -2.26 -27.20
CA SER A 378 -26.40 -3.69 -27.19
C SER A 378 -25.15 -4.59 -27.30
N ASP A 379 -24.11 -4.13 -28.02
CA ASP A 379 -22.86 -4.87 -28.17
C ASP A 379 -22.02 -4.84 -26.90
N GLU A 380 -21.88 -3.68 -26.26
CA GLU A 380 -21.19 -3.53 -24.97
C GLU A 380 -21.88 -4.33 -23.87
N LEU A 381 -23.22 -4.27 -23.80
CA LEU A 381 -23.98 -5.04 -22.82
C LEU A 381 -23.81 -6.55 -23.02
N TYR A 382 -23.88 -7.00 -24.29
CA TYR A 382 -23.65 -8.40 -24.63
C TYR A 382 -22.25 -8.85 -24.24
N ALA A 383 -21.22 -8.06 -24.58
CA ALA A 383 -19.83 -8.36 -24.25
C ALA A 383 -19.63 -8.43 -22.73
N THR A 384 -20.22 -7.50 -21.98
CA THR A 384 -20.17 -7.46 -20.52
C THR A 384 -20.77 -8.73 -19.91
N ILE A 385 -22.01 -9.07 -20.28
CA ILE A 385 -22.70 -10.28 -19.79
C ILE A 385 -21.92 -11.54 -20.17
N TYR A 386 -21.46 -11.63 -21.42
CA TYR A 386 -20.67 -12.77 -21.89
C TYR A 386 -19.40 -12.96 -21.06
N SER A 387 -18.66 -11.87 -20.83
CA SER A 387 -17.43 -11.87 -20.04
C SER A 387 -17.66 -12.40 -18.62
N ILE A 388 -18.71 -11.91 -17.95
CA ILE A 388 -19.10 -12.36 -16.61
C ILE A 388 -19.46 -13.85 -16.61
N LEU A 389 -20.24 -14.33 -17.60
CA LEU A 389 -20.62 -15.74 -17.69
C LEU A 389 -19.40 -16.67 -17.78
N THR A 390 -18.31 -16.25 -18.44
CA THR A 390 -17.11 -17.10 -18.61
C THR A 390 -16.32 -17.32 -17.31
N ILE A 391 -16.52 -16.49 -16.29
CA ILE A 391 -15.77 -16.56 -15.03
C ILE A 391 -16.57 -17.09 -13.84
N LEU A 392 -17.89 -17.25 -13.98
CA LEU A 392 -18.76 -17.75 -12.90
C LEU A 392 -18.25 -19.06 -12.29
N GLU A 393 -17.68 -19.95 -13.10
CA GLU A 393 -17.16 -21.25 -12.67
C GLU A 393 -15.65 -21.24 -12.34
N ARG A 394 -14.89 -20.25 -12.84
CA ARG A 394 -13.42 -20.24 -12.76
C ARG A 394 -12.85 -19.46 -11.57
N GLN A 395 -13.68 -18.65 -10.89
CA GLN A 395 -13.25 -17.80 -9.77
C GLN A 395 -11.96 -17.02 -10.08
N THR A 396 -11.92 -16.38 -11.25
CA THR A 396 -10.82 -15.51 -11.67
C THR A 396 -11.28 -14.06 -11.69
N ALA A 397 -10.33 -13.12 -11.63
CA ALA A 397 -10.67 -11.72 -11.84
C ALA A 397 -11.14 -11.49 -13.29
N ASN A 398 -12.08 -10.58 -13.46
CA ASN A 398 -12.58 -10.14 -14.75
C ASN A 398 -12.76 -8.64 -14.73
N VAL A 399 -12.43 -8.00 -15.85
CA VAL A 399 -12.58 -6.55 -16.03
C VAL A 399 -13.33 -6.32 -17.31
N THR A 400 -14.46 -5.64 -17.20
CA THR A 400 -15.15 -5.04 -18.34
C THR A 400 -15.22 -3.55 -18.11
N PHE A 401 -15.25 -2.77 -19.19
CA PHE A 401 -15.35 -1.32 -19.06
C PHE A 401 -16.09 -0.72 -20.25
N ARG A 402 -16.57 0.49 -20.03
CA ARG A 402 -17.20 1.33 -21.04
C ARG A 402 -16.68 2.75 -20.90
N GLN A 403 -16.43 3.40 -22.03
CA GLN A 403 -16.15 4.83 -22.05
C GLN A 403 -17.47 5.60 -22.12
N ASP A 404 -17.58 6.69 -21.36
CA ASP A 404 -18.70 7.63 -21.52
C ASP A 404 -18.77 8.16 -22.96
N LYS A 405 -19.98 8.37 -23.50
CA LYS A 405 -20.19 8.87 -24.87
C LYS A 405 -19.49 10.21 -25.12
N PHE A 406 -19.34 11.01 -24.08
CA PHE A 406 -18.69 12.32 -24.12
C PHE A 406 -17.24 12.28 -23.59
N LYS A 407 -16.66 11.08 -23.41
CA LYS A 407 -15.26 10.85 -23.03
C LYS A 407 -14.83 11.49 -21.70
N ARG A 408 -15.77 11.68 -20.75
CA ARG A 408 -15.51 12.32 -19.44
C ARG A 408 -15.08 11.35 -18.34
N TYR A 409 -15.35 10.06 -18.52
CA TYR A 409 -15.01 9.02 -17.57
C TYR A 409 -15.04 7.64 -18.22
N TYR A 410 -14.46 6.67 -17.53
CA TYR A 410 -14.60 5.25 -17.79
C TYR A 410 -15.36 4.58 -16.65
N ALA A 411 -16.37 3.78 -16.97
CA ALA A 411 -17.05 2.91 -16.02
C ALA A 411 -16.44 1.51 -16.12
N PHE A 412 -15.80 1.06 -15.05
CA PHE A 412 -15.22 -0.26 -14.92
C PHE A 412 -16.11 -1.15 -14.07
N LEU A 413 -16.32 -2.38 -14.52
CA LEU A 413 -16.98 -3.43 -13.77
C LEU A 413 -15.97 -4.57 -13.57
N VAL A 414 -15.49 -4.66 -12.34
CA VAL A 414 -14.47 -5.63 -11.92
C VAL A 414 -15.11 -6.70 -11.05
N HIS A 415 -14.99 -7.96 -11.45
CA HIS A 415 -15.38 -9.10 -10.62
C HIS A 415 -14.12 -9.76 -10.06
N ILE A 416 -14.11 -10.06 -8.77
CA ILE A 416 -13.01 -10.77 -8.12
C ILE A 416 -13.54 -11.88 -7.20
N PRO A 417 -12.75 -12.92 -6.91
CA PRO A 417 -13.14 -13.95 -5.96
C PRO A 417 -13.44 -13.37 -4.59
N ARG A 418 -14.57 -13.80 -4.00
CA ARG A 418 -15.08 -13.24 -2.74
C ARG A 418 -14.11 -13.40 -1.57
N ASP A 419 -13.38 -14.51 -1.52
CA ASP A 419 -12.36 -14.81 -0.50
C ASP A 419 -11.11 -13.93 -0.62
N LYS A 420 -10.89 -13.29 -1.78
CA LYS A 420 -9.77 -12.38 -2.03
C LYS A 420 -10.14 -10.91 -1.80
N PHE A 421 -11.42 -10.56 -1.59
CA PHE A 421 -11.85 -9.17 -1.46
C PHE A 421 -11.60 -8.61 -0.04
N ASN A 422 -10.91 -7.46 0.03
CA ASN A 422 -10.80 -6.63 1.21
C ASN A 422 -10.56 -5.15 0.81
N THR A 423 -10.48 -4.23 1.77
CA THR A 423 -10.30 -2.79 1.50
C THR A 423 -8.98 -2.47 0.80
N GLU A 424 -7.91 -3.18 1.11
CA GLU A 424 -6.59 -2.98 0.48
C GLU A 424 -6.61 -3.40 -0.99
N VAL A 425 -7.22 -4.54 -1.29
CA VAL A 425 -7.42 -5.03 -2.67
C VAL A 425 -8.27 -4.05 -3.47
N ARG A 426 -9.34 -3.50 -2.88
CA ARG A 426 -10.14 -2.44 -3.52
C ARG A 426 -9.27 -1.24 -3.87
N GLN A 427 -8.46 -0.74 -2.93
CA GLN A 427 -7.58 0.42 -3.14
C GLN A 427 -6.50 0.15 -4.19
N MET A 428 -5.94 -1.06 -4.21
CA MET A 428 -4.98 -1.50 -5.22
C MET A 428 -5.63 -1.49 -6.62
N ILE A 429 -6.83 -2.06 -6.77
CA ILE A 429 -7.57 -2.03 -8.04
C ILE A 429 -7.86 -0.58 -8.46
N GLN A 430 -8.28 0.27 -7.52
CA GLN A 430 -8.49 1.70 -7.78
C GLN A 430 -7.22 2.37 -8.33
N ALA A 431 -6.06 2.11 -7.72
CA ALA A 431 -4.79 2.68 -8.16
C ALA A 431 -4.43 2.23 -9.59
N ILE A 432 -4.57 0.93 -9.90
CA ILE A 432 -4.32 0.38 -11.25
C ILE A 432 -5.20 1.08 -12.29
N LEU A 433 -6.50 1.21 -12.02
CA LEU A 433 -7.45 1.79 -12.97
C LEU A 433 -7.25 3.30 -13.13
N VAL A 434 -6.94 4.02 -12.05
CA VAL A 434 -6.63 5.46 -12.09
C VAL A 434 -5.36 5.71 -12.89
N GLU A 435 -4.31 4.91 -12.70
CA GLU A 435 -3.07 5.02 -13.47
C GLU A 435 -3.32 4.77 -14.97
N GLU A 436 -4.09 3.73 -15.30
CA GLU A 436 -4.38 3.34 -16.69
C GLU A 436 -5.05 4.45 -17.51
N VAL A 437 -5.95 5.24 -16.90
CA VAL A 437 -6.69 6.31 -17.60
C VAL A 437 -6.33 7.72 -17.14
N SER A 438 -5.21 7.87 -16.43
CA SER A 438 -4.77 9.14 -15.82
C SER A 438 -5.92 9.87 -15.10
N GLY A 439 -6.65 9.11 -14.26
CA GLY A 439 -7.89 9.56 -13.64
C GLY A 439 -7.67 10.66 -12.59
N SER A 440 -8.57 11.64 -12.56
CA SER A 440 -8.54 12.74 -11.57
C SER A 440 -9.34 12.43 -10.31
N ASN A 441 -10.41 11.65 -10.45
CA ASN A 441 -11.28 11.25 -9.35
C ASN A 441 -11.87 9.86 -9.63
N ILE A 442 -12.26 9.15 -8.57
CA ILE A 442 -12.83 7.81 -8.65
C ILE A 442 -13.99 7.64 -7.68
N GLU A 443 -15.11 7.17 -8.20
CA GLU A 443 -16.25 6.70 -7.42
C GLU A 443 -16.32 5.18 -7.49
N PHE A 444 -16.84 4.54 -6.44
CA PHE A 444 -16.96 3.09 -6.41
C PHE A 444 -18.21 2.63 -5.67
N GLN A 445 -18.71 1.47 -6.08
CA GLN A 445 -19.75 0.72 -5.40
C GLN A 445 -19.32 -0.74 -5.30
N VAL A 446 -19.53 -1.32 -4.12
CA VAL A 446 -19.24 -2.73 -3.85
C VAL A 446 -20.55 -3.48 -3.73
N LYS A 447 -20.69 -4.59 -4.45
CA LYS A 447 -21.79 -5.52 -4.27
C LYS A 447 -21.23 -6.91 -3.99
N ILE A 448 -21.52 -7.42 -2.80
CA ILE A 448 -21.28 -8.81 -2.42
C ILE A 448 -22.56 -9.57 -2.74
N GLU A 449 -22.51 -10.41 -3.77
CA GLU A 449 -23.65 -11.22 -4.20
C GLU A 449 -23.60 -12.60 -3.49
N GLU A 450 -24.65 -13.42 -3.67
CA GLU A 450 -24.64 -14.82 -3.19
C GLU A 450 -23.62 -15.69 -3.96
N SER A 451 -23.12 -15.20 -5.09
CA SER A 451 -22.09 -15.86 -5.88
C SER A 451 -20.72 -15.88 -5.17
N ASN A 452 -19.78 -16.67 -5.69
CA ASN A 452 -18.39 -16.71 -5.22
C ASN A 452 -17.57 -15.49 -5.66
N LEU A 453 -18.22 -14.46 -6.20
CA LEU A 453 -17.59 -13.26 -6.73
C LEU A 453 -18.09 -12.02 -5.98
N THR A 454 -17.19 -11.07 -5.80
CA THR A 454 -17.51 -9.69 -5.39
C THR A 454 -17.42 -8.81 -6.62
N ARG A 455 -18.41 -7.94 -6.80
CA ARG A 455 -18.47 -6.99 -7.91
C ARG A 455 -18.12 -5.60 -7.42
N LEU A 456 -17.17 -4.99 -8.11
CA LEU A 456 -16.78 -3.60 -7.96
C LEU A 456 -17.20 -2.84 -9.21
N TYR A 457 -18.06 -1.85 -9.03
CA TYR A 457 -18.38 -0.89 -10.07
C TYR A 457 -17.63 0.40 -9.77
N LEU A 458 -16.72 0.81 -10.66
CA LEU A 458 -15.88 1.98 -10.46
C LEU A 458 -16.06 2.97 -11.60
N THR A 459 -16.22 4.25 -11.29
CA THR A 459 -16.30 5.33 -12.27
C THR A 459 -15.05 6.20 -12.13
N VAL A 460 -14.18 6.18 -13.13
CA VAL A 460 -12.90 6.91 -13.13
C VAL A 460 -13.00 8.09 -14.09
N TYR A 461 -12.96 9.30 -13.55
CA TYR A 461 -13.10 10.55 -14.33
C TYR A 461 -11.79 10.93 -14.99
N THR A 462 -11.85 11.31 -16.27
CA THR A 462 -10.68 11.70 -17.07
C THR A 462 -11.09 12.63 -18.20
N ASN A 463 -10.16 13.47 -18.66
CA ASN A 463 -10.37 14.39 -19.79
C ASN A 463 -9.69 13.90 -21.08
N HIS A 464 -9.15 12.68 -21.06
CA HIS A 464 -8.37 12.10 -22.15
C HIS A 464 -8.94 10.76 -22.58
N ASN A 465 -8.68 10.41 -23.84
CA ASN A 465 -9.03 9.12 -24.39
C ASN A 465 -7.83 8.17 -24.35
N PHE A 466 -8.07 6.94 -23.92
CA PHE A 466 -7.07 5.89 -23.82
C PHE A 466 -7.56 4.65 -24.56
N ASP A 467 -6.62 3.98 -25.24
CA ASP A 467 -6.84 2.64 -25.79
C ASP A 467 -6.52 1.62 -24.69
N ILE A 468 -7.56 1.09 -24.05
CA ILE A 468 -7.45 0.25 -22.87
C ILE A 468 -7.61 -1.22 -23.26
N SER A 469 -6.69 -2.07 -22.82
CA SER A 469 -6.84 -3.52 -22.94
C SER A 469 -7.42 -4.13 -21.68
N ALA A 470 -8.66 -4.62 -21.76
CA ALA A 470 -9.31 -5.34 -20.66
C ALA A 470 -8.45 -6.54 -20.20
N SER A 471 -7.87 -7.28 -21.15
CA SER A 471 -7.02 -8.44 -20.85
C SER A 471 -5.73 -8.09 -20.12
N GLU A 472 -5.15 -6.91 -20.36
CA GLU A 472 -3.96 -6.46 -19.64
C GLU A 472 -4.32 -6.03 -18.21
N LEU A 473 -5.44 -5.33 -18.04
CA LEU A 473 -5.98 -4.98 -16.72
C LEU A 473 -6.30 -6.23 -15.89
N GLU A 474 -6.96 -7.22 -16.50
CA GLU A 474 -7.23 -8.51 -15.87
C GLU A 474 -5.95 -9.20 -15.43
N ARG A 475 -4.91 -9.18 -16.25
CA ARG A 475 -3.60 -9.76 -15.91
C ARG A 475 -2.94 -9.00 -14.76
N LYS A 476 -2.95 -7.66 -14.76
CA LYS A 476 -2.40 -6.83 -13.68
C LYS A 476 -3.12 -7.11 -12.36
N ILE A 477 -4.46 -7.06 -12.35
CA ILE A 477 -5.28 -7.31 -11.16
C ILE A 477 -5.11 -8.75 -10.67
N SER A 478 -5.16 -9.75 -11.57
CA SER A 478 -4.98 -11.15 -11.20
C SER A 478 -3.61 -11.43 -10.61
N ALA A 479 -2.56 -10.77 -11.10
CA ALA A 479 -1.22 -10.91 -10.52
C ALA A 479 -1.16 -10.38 -9.08
N GLU A 480 -1.88 -9.29 -8.79
CA GLU A 480 -1.92 -8.71 -7.45
C GLU A 480 -2.78 -9.49 -6.46
N LEU A 481 -3.87 -10.11 -6.92
CA LEU A 481 -4.74 -10.96 -6.08
C LEU A 481 -4.06 -12.26 -5.60
N LYS A 482 -2.90 -12.62 -6.16
CA LYS A 482 -2.20 -13.85 -5.79
C LYS A 482 -1.71 -13.80 -4.35
N SER A 483 -2.00 -14.86 -3.61
CA SER A 483 -1.50 -15.03 -2.25
C SER A 483 0.03 -15.17 -2.24
N TRP A 484 0.64 -14.93 -1.08
CA TRP A 484 2.07 -15.12 -0.89
C TRP A 484 2.52 -16.54 -1.30
N GLN A 485 1.71 -17.56 -0.98
CA GLN A 485 1.95 -18.96 -1.27
C GLN A 485 1.86 -19.26 -2.77
N GLU A 486 0.84 -18.72 -3.46
CA GLU A 486 0.70 -18.86 -4.92
C GLU A 486 1.90 -18.24 -5.64
N ARG A 487 2.34 -17.05 -5.23
CA ARG A 487 3.54 -16.39 -5.76
C ARG A 487 4.80 -17.22 -5.50
N LEU A 488 4.95 -17.83 -4.32
CA LEU A 488 6.08 -18.72 -4.01
C LEU A 488 6.08 -19.96 -4.92
N GLN A 489 4.92 -20.60 -5.11
CA GLN A 489 4.77 -21.76 -5.97
C GLN A 489 5.18 -21.47 -7.41
N GLU A 490 4.73 -20.35 -7.99
CA GLU A 490 5.11 -19.95 -9.35
C GLU A 490 6.62 -19.77 -9.51
N ILE A 491 7.27 -19.15 -8.51
CA ILE A 491 8.71 -18.94 -8.52
C ILE A 491 9.46 -20.27 -8.44
N LEU A 492 9.01 -21.21 -7.60
CA LEU A 492 9.61 -22.54 -7.49
C LEU A 492 9.46 -23.35 -8.78
N LEU A 493 8.28 -23.32 -9.40
CA LEU A 493 8.01 -23.97 -10.70
C LEU A 493 8.91 -23.38 -11.80
N LYS A 494 8.99 -22.06 -11.90
CA LYS A 494 9.83 -21.38 -12.90
C LYS A 494 11.32 -21.70 -12.72
N LYS A 495 11.78 -21.84 -11.46
CA LYS A 495 13.20 -22.02 -11.15
C LYS A 495 13.66 -23.47 -11.24
N HIS A 496 12.80 -24.44 -10.92
CA HIS A 496 13.17 -25.86 -10.83
C HIS A 496 12.47 -26.76 -11.85
N GLY A 497 11.65 -26.19 -12.74
CA GLY A 497 10.78 -26.95 -13.64
C GLY A 497 9.57 -27.53 -12.90
N ASN A 498 8.66 -28.14 -13.67
CA ASN A 498 7.36 -28.57 -13.17
C ASN A 498 7.47 -29.63 -12.06
N GLU A 499 8.25 -30.69 -12.26
CA GLU A 499 8.30 -31.81 -11.32
C GLU A 499 8.92 -31.43 -9.97
N ARG A 500 10.18 -30.97 -9.99
CA ARG A 500 10.89 -30.57 -8.76
C ARG A 500 10.29 -29.31 -8.12
N GLY A 501 9.87 -28.34 -8.92
CA GLY A 501 9.23 -27.12 -8.43
C GLY A 501 7.91 -27.40 -7.73
N TYR A 502 7.07 -28.27 -8.29
CA TYR A 502 5.82 -28.69 -7.67
C TYR A 502 6.06 -29.47 -6.39
N PHE A 503 7.01 -30.42 -6.38
CA PHE A 503 7.39 -31.16 -5.17
C PHE A 503 7.81 -30.21 -4.03
N LEU A 504 8.66 -29.22 -4.31
CA LEU A 504 9.06 -28.23 -3.30
C LEU A 504 7.87 -27.38 -2.85
N ALA A 505 7.05 -26.88 -3.77
CA ALA A 505 5.89 -26.07 -3.43
C ALA A 505 4.92 -26.84 -2.52
N GLN A 506 4.65 -28.11 -2.82
CA GLN A 506 3.78 -28.96 -2.02
C GLN A 506 4.40 -29.30 -0.66
N LYS A 507 5.70 -29.62 -0.61
CA LYS A 507 6.42 -29.95 0.63
C LYS A 507 6.40 -28.81 1.64
N TYR A 508 6.47 -27.56 1.18
CA TYR A 508 6.51 -26.37 2.03
C TYR A 508 5.19 -25.56 2.04
N ALA A 509 4.13 -26.06 1.40
CA ALA A 509 2.83 -25.41 1.37
C ALA A 509 2.29 -25.23 2.80
N GLY A 510 1.87 -24.01 3.14
CA GLY A 510 1.33 -23.68 4.47
C GLY A 510 2.30 -23.87 5.65
N CYS A 511 3.58 -24.16 5.40
CA CYS A 511 4.55 -24.46 6.47
C CYS A 511 5.14 -23.19 7.12
N PHE A 512 5.14 -22.07 6.40
CA PHE A 512 5.73 -20.80 6.85
C PHE A 512 4.79 -20.03 7.79
N PRO A 513 5.28 -19.52 8.93
CA PRO A 513 4.47 -18.73 9.86
C PRO A 513 4.14 -17.33 9.28
N MET A 514 3.04 -16.71 9.73
CA MET A 514 2.63 -15.38 9.25
C MET A 514 3.73 -14.33 9.40
N ALA A 515 4.40 -14.26 10.56
CA ALA A 515 5.50 -13.33 10.78
C ALA A 515 6.64 -13.45 9.75
N TYR A 516 6.88 -14.65 9.21
CA TYR A 516 7.87 -14.84 8.14
C TYR A 516 7.35 -14.30 6.80
N MET A 517 6.07 -14.53 6.48
CA MET A 517 5.47 -14.08 5.23
C MET A 517 5.36 -12.55 5.17
N ASP A 518 5.18 -11.90 6.31
CA ASP A 518 5.19 -10.44 6.43
C ASP A 518 6.60 -9.84 6.21
N ASP A 519 7.63 -10.50 6.74
CA ASP A 519 9.02 -10.00 6.68
C ASP A 519 9.80 -10.43 5.42
N VAL A 520 9.34 -11.46 4.71
CA VAL A 520 10.10 -12.11 3.62
C VAL A 520 9.26 -12.26 2.35
N SER A 521 9.74 -11.68 1.25
CA SER A 521 9.07 -11.81 -0.05
C SER A 521 9.07 -13.25 -0.57
N PRO A 522 8.06 -13.65 -1.39
CA PRO A 522 8.00 -14.99 -1.99
C PRO A 522 9.26 -15.35 -2.79
N LYS A 523 9.89 -14.36 -3.43
CA LYS A 523 11.15 -14.55 -4.16
C LYS A 523 12.30 -14.93 -3.25
N MET A 524 12.44 -14.26 -2.10
CA MET A 524 13.47 -14.61 -1.12
C MET A 524 13.17 -15.96 -0.49
N ALA A 525 11.90 -16.22 -0.17
CA ALA A 525 11.48 -17.51 0.38
C ALA A 525 11.77 -18.69 -0.56
N ALA A 526 11.73 -18.51 -1.87
CA ALA A 526 12.13 -19.54 -2.82
C ALA A 526 13.62 -19.94 -2.67
N TYR A 527 14.52 -18.98 -2.37
CA TYR A 527 15.91 -19.30 -2.03
C TYR A 527 16.01 -19.99 -0.67
N ASP A 528 15.21 -19.55 0.31
CA ASP A 528 15.21 -20.14 1.65
C ASP A 528 14.70 -21.60 1.61
N VAL A 529 13.73 -21.91 0.75
CA VAL A 529 13.29 -23.28 0.43
C VAL A 529 14.43 -24.13 -0.13
N GLU A 530 15.28 -23.58 -0.99
CA GLU A 530 16.45 -24.30 -1.52
C GLU A 530 17.47 -24.61 -0.43
N TYR A 531 17.73 -23.68 0.50
CA TYR A 531 18.61 -23.93 1.63
C TYR A 531 18.01 -24.95 2.60
N ALA A 532 16.72 -24.83 2.92
CA ALA A 532 16.01 -25.80 3.74
C ALA A 532 16.02 -27.20 3.12
N ALA A 533 15.87 -27.32 1.79
CA ALA A 533 15.92 -28.59 1.08
C ALA A 533 17.29 -29.27 1.08
N LYS A 534 18.38 -28.53 1.37
CA LYS A 534 19.75 -29.07 1.51
C LYS A 534 20.06 -29.56 2.92
N LEU A 535 19.22 -29.24 3.92
CA LEU A 535 19.44 -29.71 5.28
C LEU A 535 19.36 -31.24 5.31
N LEU A 536 20.47 -31.87 5.74
CA LEU A 536 20.52 -33.29 6.05
C LEU A 536 19.92 -33.54 7.45
N ASP A 537 19.33 -34.72 7.67
CA ASP A 537 18.58 -35.03 8.90
C ASP A 537 19.40 -34.81 10.19
N ASN A 538 18.74 -34.22 11.18
CA ASN A 538 19.13 -33.97 12.59
C ASN A 538 20.41 -33.18 12.91
N ALA A 539 21.34 -32.95 11.97
CA ALA A 539 22.57 -32.17 12.24
C ALA A 539 22.93 -31.16 11.14
N GLY A 540 22.12 -31.01 10.09
CA GLY A 540 22.37 -30.07 9.00
C GLY A 540 22.41 -28.61 9.46
N LEU A 541 23.45 -27.89 9.03
CA LEU A 541 23.61 -26.45 9.18
C LEU A 541 23.85 -25.83 7.80
N GLU A 542 22.87 -25.06 7.32
CA GLU A 542 22.99 -24.31 6.06
C GLU A 542 22.99 -22.81 6.33
N LEU A 543 23.75 -22.08 5.51
CA LEU A 543 24.03 -20.67 5.74
C LEU A 543 23.81 -19.86 4.46
N SER A 544 23.14 -18.72 4.60
CA SER A 544 22.96 -17.76 3.49
C SER A 544 23.47 -16.39 3.90
N LEU A 545 24.21 -15.74 3.01
CA LEU A 545 24.67 -14.36 3.15
C LEU A 545 24.27 -13.61 1.87
N TYR A 546 23.51 -12.52 2.02
CA TYR A 546 22.97 -11.77 0.90
C TYR A 546 22.65 -10.32 1.29
N ARG A 547 22.42 -9.47 0.30
CA ARG A 547 21.96 -8.09 0.49
C ARG A 547 20.53 -7.95 -0.05
N PRO A 548 19.54 -7.53 0.78
CA PRO A 548 18.21 -7.17 0.29
C PRO A 548 18.28 -5.99 -0.68
N LYS A 549 17.34 -5.88 -1.63
CA LYS A 549 17.34 -4.79 -2.62
C LYS A 549 16.94 -3.44 -2.05
N ASP A 550 16.07 -3.44 -1.04
CA ASP A 550 15.39 -2.23 -0.54
C ASP A 550 16.07 -1.65 0.72
N VAL A 551 17.30 -2.08 1.02
CA VAL A 551 18.03 -1.71 2.23
C VAL A 551 19.35 -1.05 1.84
N SER A 552 19.82 -0.12 2.67
CA SER A 552 21.14 0.52 2.55
C SER A 552 22.24 -0.49 2.20
N SER A 553 23.14 -0.09 1.28
CA SER A 553 24.34 -0.84 0.88
C SER A 553 25.22 -1.29 2.06
N LYS A 554 25.14 -0.59 3.20
CA LYS A 554 25.87 -0.90 4.43
C LYS A 554 25.32 -2.09 5.21
N LEU A 555 24.03 -2.39 5.06
CA LEU A 555 23.39 -3.51 5.73
C LEU A 555 23.35 -4.73 4.81
N PHE A 556 23.48 -5.90 5.42
CA PHE A 556 23.33 -7.19 4.73
C PHE A 556 22.72 -8.21 5.69
N ARG A 557 22.20 -9.31 5.15
CA ARG A 557 21.54 -10.35 5.91
C ARG A 557 22.32 -11.64 5.93
N PHE A 558 22.31 -12.27 7.09
CA PHE A 558 22.87 -13.59 7.33
C PHE A 558 21.79 -14.50 7.90
N LYS A 559 21.50 -15.61 7.22
CA LYS A 559 20.53 -16.62 7.66
C LYS A 559 21.23 -17.90 8.07
N ILE A 560 20.81 -18.44 9.20
CA ILE A 560 21.18 -19.76 9.69
C ILE A 560 19.95 -20.67 9.57
N PHE A 561 20.11 -21.79 8.86
CA PHE A 561 19.11 -22.82 8.69
C PHE A 561 19.53 -24.06 9.48
N ARG A 562 18.65 -24.57 10.34
CA ARG A 562 18.94 -25.74 11.19
C ARG A 562 17.69 -26.55 11.50
N CYS A 563 17.83 -27.87 11.58
CA CYS A 563 16.74 -28.76 11.98
C CYS A 563 16.48 -28.66 13.51
N GLN A 564 15.21 -28.72 13.90
CA GLN A 564 14.72 -28.86 15.29
C GLN A 564 14.95 -27.66 16.25
N ASN A 565 16.13 -27.03 16.24
CA ASN A 565 16.49 -25.95 17.17
C ASN A 565 17.25 -24.79 16.51
N THR A 566 17.38 -23.68 17.25
CA THR A 566 18.23 -22.54 16.92
C THR A 566 19.62 -22.71 17.55
N ILE A 567 20.59 -21.89 17.13
CA ILE A 567 21.80 -21.64 17.92
C ILE A 567 21.47 -20.51 18.89
N PRO A 568 21.72 -20.65 20.21
CA PRO A 568 21.48 -19.58 21.18
C PRO A 568 22.18 -18.29 20.78
N LEU A 569 21.50 -17.16 20.98
CA LEU A 569 22.04 -15.85 20.61
C LEU A 569 23.37 -15.56 21.33
N SER A 570 23.51 -16.00 22.59
CA SER A 570 24.75 -15.93 23.37
C SER A 570 25.95 -16.62 22.72
N ASP A 571 25.71 -17.61 21.87
CA ASP A 571 26.76 -18.39 21.20
C ASP A 571 27.08 -17.82 19.81
N VAL A 572 26.08 -17.25 19.13
CA VAL A 572 26.23 -16.66 17.78
C VAL A 572 26.85 -15.26 17.84
N LEU A 573 26.41 -14.39 18.77
CA LEU A 573 26.88 -13.00 18.84
C LEU A 573 28.40 -12.90 18.93
N PRO A 574 29.09 -13.64 19.83
CA PRO A 574 30.54 -13.55 19.94
C PRO A 574 31.24 -13.94 18.63
N ILE A 575 30.70 -14.88 17.86
CA ILE A 575 31.26 -15.29 16.57
C ILE A 575 31.17 -14.14 15.57
N LEU A 576 30.00 -13.51 15.46
CA LEU A 576 29.77 -12.40 14.53
C LEU A 576 30.60 -11.17 14.91
N GLU A 577 30.70 -10.83 16.19
CA GLU A 577 31.53 -9.74 16.70
C GLU A 577 33.03 -9.98 16.45
N ASN A 578 33.48 -11.23 16.63
CA ASN A 578 34.85 -11.62 16.31
C ASN A 578 35.14 -11.68 14.81
N PHE A 579 34.13 -11.66 13.93
CA PHE A 579 34.30 -11.36 12.51
C PHE A 579 34.35 -9.86 12.21
N GLY A 580 34.10 -8.99 13.19
CA GLY A 580 34.05 -7.54 13.04
C GLY A 580 32.66 -7.01 12.67
N LEU A 581 31.63 -7.83 12.84
CA LEU A 581 30.25 -7.50 12.50
C LEU A 581 29.48 -7.00 13.73
N HIS A 582 28.57 -6.07 13.49
CA HIS A 582 27.60 -5.60 14.45
C HIS A 582 26.22 -6.16 14.09
N VAL A 583 25.54 -6.77 15.06
CA VAL A 583 24.20 -7.33 14.88
C VAL A 583 23.16 -6.26 15.22
N VAL A 584 22.36 -5.88 14.23
CA VAL A 584 21.31 -4.87 14.39
C VAL A 584 20.04 -5.50 14.94
N ARG A 585 19.65 -6.66 14.41
CA ARG A 585 18.43 -7.37 14.79
C ARG A 585 18.52 -8.85 14.45
N GLU A 586 17.91 -9.69 15.26
CA GLU A 586 17.65 -11.12 14.98
C GLU A 586 16.14 -11.35 14.81
N ARG A 587 15.77 -12.23 13.87
CA ARG A 587 14.41 -12.77 13.73
C ARG A 587 14.46 -14.29 13.57
N PRO A 588 14.03 -15.07 14.59
CA PRO A 588 13.93 -16.52 14.48
C PRO A 588 12.54 -16.95 13.98
N TYR A 589 12.50 -17.76 12.92
CA TYR A 589 11.28 -18.33 12.37
C TYR A 589 11.29 -19.85 12.49
N LYS A 590 10.26 -20.41 13.13
CA LYS A 590 10.02 -21.86 13.17
C LYS A 590 9.11 -22.25 12.00
N VAL A 591 9.61 -23.06 11.08
CA VAL A 591 8.86 -23.60 9.96
C VAL A 591 8.50 -25.05 10.26
N LYS A 592 7.20 -25.36 10.35
CA LYS A 592 6.70 -26.70 10.65
C LYS A 592 6.29 -27.38 9.35
N LEU A 593 6.86 -28.54 9.06
CA LEU A 593 6.54 -29.35 7.89
C LEU A 593 5.33 -30.25 8.18
N ALA A 594 4.63 -30.68 7.13
CA ALA A 594 3.45 -31.53 7.23
C ALA A 594 3.72 -32.90 7.91
N ASN A 595 4.95 -33.41 7.83
CA ASN A 595 5.37 -34.65 8.46
C ASN A 595 5.70 -34.52 9.96
N GLY A 596 5.47 -33.35 10.57
CA GLY A 596 5.76 -33.07 11.98
C GLY A 596 7.20 -32.61 12.25
N ASN A 597 8.12 -32.75 11.30
CA ASN A 597 9.46 -32.19 11.43
C ASN A 597 9.43 -30.66 11.36
N CYS A 598 10.42 -30.01 11.96
CA CYS A 598 10.57 -28.57 11.85
C CYS A 598 12.02 -28.17 11.60
N PHE A 599 12.18 -27.02 10.94
CA PHE A 599 13.46 -26.34 10.82
C PHE A 599 13.29 -24.88 11.22
N TRP A 600 14.41 -24.29 11.61
CA TRP A 600 14.50 -22.90 12.01
C TRP A 600 15.27 -22.10 11.00
N ILE A 601 14.84 -20.86 10.79
CA ILE A 601 15.55 -19.83 10.05
C ILE A 601 15.85 -18.71 11.06
N GLN A 602 17.11 -18.51 11.44
CA GLN A 602 17.54 -17.32 12.19
C GLN A 602 18.07 -16.30 11.21
N ASP A 603 17.34 -15.21 11.00
CA ASP A 603 17.70 -14.12 10.08
C ASP A 603 18.28 -12.93 10.85
N PHE A 604 19.53 -12.59 10.56
CA PHE A 604 20.28 -11.52 11.20
C PHE A 604 20.47 -10.35 10.24
N ASP A 605 20.12 -9.14 10.69
CA ASP A 605 20.54 -7.89 10.05
C ASP A 605 21.93 -7.51 10.57
N LEU A 606 22.90 -7.43 9.66
CA LEU A 606 24.31 -7.21 9.98
C LEU A 606 24.85 -5.94 9.33
N ALA A 607 25.80 -5.32 10.01
CA ALA A 607 26.62 -4.22 9.51
C ALA A 607 28.09 -4.47 9.87
N LEU A 608 29.02 -3.80 9.18
CA LEU A 608 30.39 -3.68 9.67
C LEU A 608 30.45 -2.73 10.86
N SER A 609 31.24 -3.06 11.87
CA SER A 609 31.33 -2.26 13.11
C SER A 609 31.80 -0.82 12.89
N HIS A 610 32.58 -0.57 11.82
CA HIS A 610 33.06 0.77 11.43
C HIS A 610 32.18 1.44 10.36
N GLY A 611 31.01 0.88 10.03
CA GLY A 611 29.99 1.51 9.18
C GLY A 611 30.31 1.64 7.69
N ALA A 612 31.35 0.94 7.19
CA ALA A 612 31.63 0.89 5.75
C ALA A 612 30.79 -0.19 5.04
N GLU A 613 30.86 -0.21 3.71
CA GLU A 613 30.19 -1.21 2.89
C GLU A 613 31.04 -2.48 2.73
N LEU A 614 30.39 -3.64 2.80
CA LEU A 614 31.02 -4.94 2.59
C LEU A 614 30.76 -5.48 1.18
N GLU A 615 31.83 -5.80 0.45
CA GLU A 615 31.74 -6.50 -0.83
C GLU A 615 31.49 -8.00 -0.60
N LEU A 616 30.20 -8.38 -0.57
CA LEU A 616 29.77 -9.73 -0.21
C LEU A 616 30.31 -10.81 -1.14
N LYS A 617 30.49 -10.54 -2.44
CA LYS A 617 30.97 -11.55 -3.39
C LYS A 617 32.35 -12.09 -3.01
N LEU A 618 33.21 -11.23 -2.46
CA LEU A 618 34.57 -11.59 -2.09
C LEU A 618 34.64 -12.37 -0.78
N VAL A 619 33.66 -12.21 0.12
CA VAL A 619 33.72 -12.71 1.51
C VAL A 619 32.79 -13.90 1.77
N LYS A 620 31.67 -13.99 1.04
CA LYS A 620 30.55 -14.90 1.30
C LYS A 620 30.94 -16.35 1.60
N GLU A 621 31.70 -17.00 0.72
CA GLU A 621 32.01 -18.42 0.90
C GLU A 621 33.03 -18.66 2.03
N ARG A 622 34.06 -17.81 2.16
CA ARG A 622 35.03 -17.89 3.26
C ARG A 622 34.35 -17.68 4.61
N PHE A 623 33.45 -16.70 4.71
CA PHE A 623 32.69 -16.42 5.92
C PHE A 623 31.80 -17.60 6.31
N LYS A 624 31.01 -18.15 5.36
CA LYS A 624 30.17 -19.32 5.63
C LYS A 624 30.99 -20.51 6.10
N GLN A 625 32.11 -20.79 5.44
CA GLN A 625 32.99 -21.88 5.83
C GLN A 625 33.55 -21.68 7.25
N ALA A 626 34.13 -20.51 7.54
CA ALA A 626 34.70 -20.21 8.84
C ALA A 626 33.65 -20.23 9.95
N PHE A 627 32.43 -19.73 9.69
CA PHE A 627 31.34 -19.80 10.65
C PHE A 627 30.99 -21.26 10.98
N LYS A 628 30.87 -22.15 9.98
CA LYS A 628 30.66 -23.59 10.21
C LYS A 628 31.81 -24.21 11.01
N GLU A 629 33.06 -23.86 10.71
CA GLU A 629 34.24 -24.38 11.41
C GLU A 629 34.30 -23.94 12.89
N ILE A 630 33.95 -22.69 13.19
CA ILE A 630 33.91 -22.16 14.56
C ILE A 630 32.77 -22.79 15.36
N VAL A 631 31.56 -22.86 14.79
CA VAL A 631 30.41 -23.49 15.46
C VAL A 631 30.68 -24.97 15.78
N ASN A 632 31.40 -25.67 14.90
CA ASN A 632 31.79 -27.06 15.12
C ASN A 632 33.04 -27.23 16.02
N GLY A 633 33.62 -26.15 16.55
CA GLY A 633 34.81 -26.19 17.41
C GLY A 633 36.10 -26.63 16.70
N VAL A 634 36.16 -26.50 15.37
CA VAL A 634 37.36 -26.80 14.56
C VAL A 634 38.36 -25.64 14.61
N VAL A 635 37.86 -24.41 14.75
CA VAL A 635 38.66 -23.16 14.83
C VAL A 635 38.20 -22.36 16.04
N GLU A 636 39.12 -21.66 16.70
CA GLU A 636 38.82 -20.82 17.86
C GLU A 636 38.00 -19.57 17.49
N ASN A 637 37.16 -19.14 18.43
CA ASN A 637 36.39 -17.91 18.33
C ASN A 637 37.09 -16.74 19.05
N ASP A 638 37.96 -16.02 18.35
CA ASP A 638 38.71 -14.89 18.89
C ASP A 638 38.85 -13.73 17.88
N SER A 639 39.41 -12.60 18.32
CA SER A 639 39.52 -11.39 17.50
C SER A 639 40.39 -11.53 16.25
N PHE A 640 41.20 -12.60 16.13
CA PHE A 640 41.90 -12.88 14.87
C PHE A 640 40.92 -13.16 13.71
N ASN A 641 39.70 -13.63 14.00
CA ASN A 641 38.68 -13.88 12.98
C ASN A 641 38.29 -12.62 12.18
N LYS A 642 38.54 -11.41 12.71
CA LYS A 642 38.33 -10.14 11.98
C LYS A 642 39.17 -10.07 10.71
N LEU A 643 40.33 -10.75 10.68
CA LEU A 643 41.21 -10.85 9.51
C LEU A 643 40.58 -11.63 8.35
N LEU A 644 39.49 -12.37 8.56
CA LEU A 644 38.76 -13.01 7.47
C LEU A 644 38.13 -11.97 6.55
N ILE A 645 37.53 -10.94 7.16
CA ILE A 645 36.87 -9.83 6.45
C ILE A 645 37.91 -8.77 6.12
N LEU A 646 38.61 -8.24 7.13
CA LEU A 646 39.53 -7.11 6.98
C LEU A 646 40.83 -7.51 6.28
N GLY A 647 41.29 -8.75 6.45
CA GLY A 647 42.54 -9.30 5.88
C GLY A 647 42.33 -10.07 4.56
N GLY A 648 41.08 -10.39 4.22
CA GLY A 648 40.75 -11.30 3.14
C GLY A 648 41.32 -12.72 3.32
N LEU A 649 41.60 -13.14 4.55
CA LEU A 649 42.22 -14.43 4.88
C LEU A 649 41.19 -15.55 5.01
N THR A 650 41.63 -16.80 4.84
CA THR A 650 40.85 -17.98 5.23
C THR A 650 41.00 -18.27 6.73
N SER A 651 40.03 -18.93 7.34
CA SER A 651 40.11 -19.42 8.73
C SER A 651 41.41 -20.19 9.00
N ARG A 652 41.84 -21.03 8.05
CA ARG A 652 43.07 -21.81 8.11
C ARG A 652 44.33 -20.95 8.06
N GLN A 653 44.38 -19.93 7.21
CA GLN A 653 45.49 -18.97 7.20
C GLN A 653 45.59 -18.21 8.53
N ILE A 654 44.44 -17.85 9.12
CA ILE A 654 44.40 -17.18 10.43
C ILE A 654 45.00 -18.07 11.53
N VAL A 655 44.84 -19.41 11.45
CA VAL A 655 45.49 -20.36 12.38
C VAL A 655 47.02 -20.24 12.35
N VAL A 656 47.65 -19.87 11.23
CA VAL A 656 49.11 -19.63 11.17
C VAL A 656 49.51 -18.45 12.04
N LEU A 657 48.77 -17.33 11.94
CA LEU A 657 49.02 -16.15 12.78
C LEU A 657 48.75 -16.45 14.25
N ARG A 658 47.71 -17.23 14.56
CA ARG A 658 47.46 -17.71 15.93
C ARG A 658 48.63 -18.52 16.46
N ALA A 659 49.10 -19.50 15.70
CA ALA A 659 50.22 -20.34 16.09
C ALA A 659 51.49 -19.51 16.33
N ILE A 660 51.79 -18.53 15.46
CA ILE A 660 52.93 -17.62 15.66
C ILE A 660 52.74 -16.74 16.89
N SER A 661 51.53 -16.21 17.13
CA SER A 661 51.19 -15.44 18.33
C SER A 661 51.45 -16.24 19.61
N LYS A 662 50.98 -17.49 19.65
CA LYS A 662 51.17 -18.40 20.78
C LYS A 662 52.63 -18.76 21.00
N TYR A 663 53.38 -18.97 19.91
CA TYR A 663 54.82 -19.20 19.98
C TYR A 663 55.57 -17.97 20.50
N LEU A 664 55.26 -16.77 20.02
CA LEU A 664 55.89 -15.52 20.47
C LEU A 664 55.67 -15.25 21.96
N LYS A 665 54.56 -15.72 22.56
CA LYS A 665 54.36 -15.65 24.01
C LYS A 665 55.34 -16.50 24.83
N GLN A 666 56.05 -17.42 24.19
CA GLN A 666 57.11 -18.23 24.82
C GLN A 666 58.48 -17.53 24.75
N THR A 667 58.60 -16.44 24.00
CA THR A 667 59.80 -15.60 23.95
C THR A 667 59.68 -14.43 24.94
N ASN A 668 60.69 -13.56 25.03
CA ASN A 668 60.65 -12.39 25.90
C ASN A 668 59.75 -11.23 25.36
N LEU A 669 58.84 -11.52 24.42
CA LEU A 669 57.92 -10.52 23.87
C LEU A 669 56.83 -10.18 24.90
N SER A 670 56.91 -8.97 25.46
CA SER A 670 56.09 -8.53 26.61
C SER A 670 54.70 -8.00 26.26
N PHE A 671 54.06 -8.51 25.20
CA PHE A 671 52.71 -8.10 24.79
C PHE A 671 51.64 -9.15 25.13
N SER A 672 50.46 -8.69 25.55
CA SER A 672 49.32 -9.60 25.78
C SER A 672 48.77 -10.14 24.45
N GLN A 673 48.11 -11.31 24.51
CA GLN A 673 47.53 -11.92 23.32
C GLN A 673 46.45 -11.03 22.67
N SER A 674 45.62 -10.36 23.48
CA SER A 674 44.61 -9.42 22.99
C SER A 674 45.23 -8.21 22.31
N TYR A 675 46.37 -7.73 22.78
CA TYR A 675 47.08 -6.62 22.16
C TYR A 675 47.73 -7.03 20.82
N ILE A 676 48.34 -8.22 20.76
CA ILE A 676 48.85 -8.80 19.50
C ILE A 676 47.72 -8.96 18.47
N GLN A 677 46.56 -9.47 18.89
CA GLN A 677 45.37 -9.57 18.03
C GLN A 677 44.96 -8.20 17.50
N LYS A 678 44.87 -7.20 18.38
CA LYS A 678 44.50 -5.83 18.00
C LYS A 678 45.48 -5.25 16.97
N ALA A 679 46.79 -5.40 17.17
CA ALA A 679 47.83 -4.90 16.27
C ALA A 679 47.75 -5.54 14.87
N LEU A 680 47.54 -6.86 14.79
CA LEU A 680 47.42 -7.52 13.49
C LEU A 680 46.11 -7.18 12.77
N VAL A 681 45.03 -6.97 13.52
CA VAL A 681 43.73 -6.56 12.99
C VAL A 681 43.74 -5.11 12.52
N SER A 682 44.36 -4.18 13.26
CA SER A 682 44.49 -2.79 12.81
C SER A 682 45.33 -2.70 11.53
N GLN A 683 46.38 -3.52 11.44
CA GLN A 683 47.24 -3.62 10.27
C GLN A 683 46.89 -4.83 9.38
N ALA A 684 45.60 -5.05 9.12
CA ALA A 684 45.12 -6.21 8.35
C ALA A 684 45.72 -6.33 6.93
N HIS A 685 46.03 -5.20 6.29
CA HIS A 685 46.70 -5.16 4.99
C HIS A 685 48.13 -5.71 5.07
N ILE A 686 48.87 -5.44 6.15
CA ILE A 686 50.22 -6.00 6.38
C ILE A 686 50.13 -7.46 6.81
N SER A 687 49.15 -7.83 7.64
CA SER A 687 48.87 -9.22 8.02
C SER A 687 48.68 -10.12 6.79
N ARG A 688 48.03 -9.63 5.73
CA ARG A 688 47.91 -10.34 4.45
C ARG A 688 49.28 -10.63 3.82
N TRP A 689 50.19 -9.66 3.82
CA TRP A 689 51.55 -9.83 3.30
C TRP A 689 52.42 -10.74 4.16
N LEU A 690 52.20 -10.81 5.47
CA LEU A 690 52.84 -11.82 6.32
C LEU A 690 52.45 -13.24 5.89
N LEU A 691 51.16 -13.47 5.58
CA LEU A 691 50.72 -14.75 5.02
C LEU A 691 51.25 -14.99 3.62
N GLU A 692 51.39 -13.95 2.80
CA GLU A 692 52.00 -14.08 1.49
C GLU A 692 53.47 -14.51 1.61
N LEU A 693 54.21 -13.95 2.56
CA LEU A 693 55.59 -14.35 2.85
C LEU A 693 55.66 -15.83 3.26
N PHE A 694 54.75 -16.24 4.15
CA PHE A 694 54.64 -17.63 4.57
C PHE A 694 54.34 -18.55 3.37
N THR A 695 53.41 -18.12 2.50
CA THR A 695 52.96 -18.86 1.33
C THR A 695 54.07 -19.05 0.30
N VAL A 696 54.75 -17.96 -0.08
CA VAL A 696 55.89 -17.99 -1.00
C VAL A 696 57.01 -18.90 -0.50
N ARG A 697 57.25 -18.95 0.82
CA ARG A 697 58.34 -19.75 1.41
C ARG A 697 58.06 -21.25 1.44
N PHE A 698 56.80 -21.66 1.64
CA PHE A 698 56.47 -23.03 2.03
C PHE A 698 55.50 -23.75 1.10
N ASP A 699 54.76 -23.04 0.26
CA ASP A 699 53.89 -23.69 -0.72
C ASP A 699 54.75 -24.21 -1.89
N VAL A 700 54.86 -25.54 -1.96
CA VAL A 700 55.63 -26.23 -2.98
C VAL A 700 54.95 -26.20 -4.35
N SER A 701 53.63 -25.93 -4.40
CA SER A 701 52.91 -25.85 -5.67
C SER A 701 53.41 -24.71 -6.57
N PHE A 702 54.07 -23.70 -5.99
CA PHE A 702 54.71 -22.64 -6.78
C PHE A 702 56.03 -23.05 -7.44
N GLU A 703 56.70 -24.14 -7.05
CA GLU A 703 57.99 -24.50 -7.66
C GLU A 703 57.84 -24.86 -9.14
N ASP A 704 56.74 -25.51 -9.49
CA ASP A 704 56.43 -25.97 -10.85
C ASP A 704 55.23 -25.24 -11.48
N ILE A 705 54.80 -24.11 -10.90
CA ILE A 705 53.63 -23.38 -11.38
C ILE A 705 53.86 -22.85 -12.81
N PRO A 706 52.93 -23.08 -13.76
CA PRO A 706 53.02 -22.48 -15.08
C PRO A 706 53.04 -20.95 -14.99
N THR A 707 53.87 -20.29 -15.81
CA THR A 707 53.98 -18.83 -15.90
C THR A 707 52.61 -18.13 -16.01
N LYS A 708 51.68 -18.72 -16.76
CA LYS A 708 50.32 -18.18 -16.92
C LYS A 708 49.53 -18.24 -15.61
N GLU A 709 49.59 -19.35 -14.89
CA GLU A 709 48.88 -19.54 -13.62
C GLU A 709 49.47 -18.67 -12.51
N HIS A 710 50.79 -18.51 -12.48
CA HIS A 710 51.46 -17.57 -11.58
C HIS A 710 51.06 -16.11 -11.86
N LYS A 711 50.99 -15.70 -13.12
CA LYS A 711 50.46 -14.37 -13.48
C LYS A 711 49.00 -14.20 -13.03
N ASN A 712 48.17 -15.22 -13.21
CA ASN A 712 46.77 -15.17 -12.75
C ASN A 712 46.68 -15.04 -11.24
N TYR A 713 47.50 -15.79 -10.49
CA TYR A 713 47.60 -15.69 -9.03
C TYR A 713 47.98 -14.28 -8.60
N LEU A 714 49.01 -13.69 -9.21
CA LEU A 714 49.46 -12.33 -8.90
C LEU A 714 48.40 -11.28 -9.23
N THR A 715 47.70 -11.40 -10.35
CA THR A 715 46.60 -10.51 -10.73
C THR A 715 45.44 -10.59 -9.74
N ASP A 716 45.00 -11.80 -9.40
CA ASP A 716 43.94 -12.04 -8.41
C ASP A 716 44.33 -11.53 -7.02
N PHE A 717 45.59 -11.75 -6.61
CA PHE A 717 46.10 -11.20 -5.36
C PHE A 717 46.09 -9.67 -5.35
N LYS A 718 46.55 -9.05 -6.45
CA LYS A 718 46.58 -7.59 -6.61
C LYS A 718 45.17 -7.01 -6.53
N GLU A 719 44.22 -7.53 -7.32
CA GLU A 719 42.83 -7.07 -7.32
C GLU A 719 42.21 -7.17 -5.91
N LYS A 720 42.42 -8.29 -5.21
CA LYS A 720 41.94 -8.46 -3.83
C LYS A 720 42.60 -7.50 -2.85
N PHE A 721 43.89 -7.23 -3.02
CA PHE A 721 44.63 -6.29 -2.17
C PHE A 721 44.20 -4.83 -2.41
N ASP A 722 44.03 -4.41 -3.66
CA ASP A 722 43.56 -3.07 -4.00
C ASP A 722 42.14 -2.83 -3.45
N ASN A 723 41.25 -3.81 -3.60
CA ASN A 723 39.92 -3.78 -2.99
C ASN A 723 39.97 -3.70 -1.45
N GLN A 724 40.91 -4.42 -0.83
CA GLN A 724 41.12 -4.39 0.62
C GLN A 724 41.60 -3.02 1.09
N LEU A 725 42.57 -2.38 0.41
CA LEU A 725 43.06 -1.05 0.76
C LEU A 725 41.94 -0.01 0.71
N ASN A 726 41.14 -0.05 -0.36
CA ASN A 726 39.96 0.81 -0.49
C ASN A 726 38.98 0.60 0.67
N HIS A 727 38.72 -0.67 1.04
CA HIS A 727 37.82 -1.01 2.14
C HIS A 727 38.33 -0.52 3.51
N LEU A 728 39.64 -0.59 3.74
CA LEU A 728 40.28 -0.12 4.97
C LEU A 728 40.54 1.39 4.98
N GLY A 729 40.34 2.10 3.85
CA GLY A 729 40.67 3.51 3.71
C GLY A 729 42.18 3.81 3.77
N VAL A 730 43.02 2.83 3.45
CA VAL A 730 44.49 2.95 3.48
C VAL A 730 44.98 3.47 2.13
N LYS A 731 45.71 4.58 2.14
CA LYS A 731 46.39 5.11 0.96
C LYS A 731 47.89 4.86 1.08
N LEU A 732 48.46 4.26 0.05
CA LEU A 732 49.89 4.04 -0.05
C LEU A 732 50.58 5.29 -0.63
N ASN A 733 51.80 5.57 -0.19
CA ASN A 733 52.64 6.58 -0.84
C ASN A 733 53.39 5.98 -2.04
N GLU A 734 54.04 6.82 -2.85
CA GLU A 734 54.74 6.40 -4.06
C GLU A 734 55.79 5.30 -3.80
N PHE A 735 56.52 5.38 -2.69
CA PHE A 735 57.52 4.37 -2.30
C PHE A 735 56.87 3.00 -2.03
N GLN A 736 55.76 2.99 -1.30
CA GLN A 736 55.00 1.79 -0.97
C GLN A 736 54.33 1.19 -2.20
N GLU A 737 53.72 2.02 -3.04
CA GLU A 737 53.13 1.59 -4.31
C GLU A 737 54.17 0.96 -5.24
N ASN A 738 55.38 1.52 -5.29
CA ASN A 738 56.48 0.97 -6.07
C ASN A 738 56.91 -0.40 -5.51
N ALA A 739 57.11 -0.52 -4.18
CA ALA A 739 57.45 -1.79 -3.54
C ALA A 739 56.41 -2.88 -3.84
N VAL A 740 55.12 -2.54 -3.69
CA VAL A 740 53.99 -3.43 -4.00
C VAL A 740 53.97 -3.80 -5.48
N SER A 741 54.11 -2.84 -6.38
CA SER A 741 54.11 -3.05 -7.83
C SER A 741 55.26 -3.96 -8.28
N GLN A 742 56.43 -3.85 -7.67
CA GLN A 742 57.57 -4.71 -7.98
C GLN A 742 57.30 -6.19 -7.68
N TYR A 743 56.42 -6.52 -6.74
CA TYR A 743 56.00 -7.91 -6.52
C TYR A 743 55.32 -8.50 -7.77
N PHE A 744 54.38 -7.74 -8.33
CA PHE A 744 53.51 -8.16 -9.42
C PHE A 744 54.15 -8.20 -10.82
N THR A 745 55.34 -7.61 -11.02
CA THR A 745 56.03 -7.57 -12.33
C THR A 745 56.74 -8.88 -12.71
N SER A 746 56.63 -9.93 -11.92
CA SER A 746 57.42 -11.15 -12.08
C SER A 746 56.79 -12.13 -13.05
N ALA A 747 57.43 -12.38 -14.20
CA ALA A 747 56.91 -13.33 -15.20
C ALA A 747 56.91 -14.78 -14.70
N SER A 748 58.04 -15.32 -14.24
CA SER A 748 58.15 -16.68 -13.69
C SER A 748 58.33 -16.65 -12.16
N PHE A 749 57.82 -17.69 -11.48
CA PHE A 749 58.02 -17.84 -10.06
C PHE A 749 59.48 -18.21 -9.77
N ASN A 750 60.10 -17.52 -8.82
CA ASN A 750 61.37 -17.91 -8.24
C ASN A 750 61.30 -17.60 -6.74
N ARG A 751 61.30 -18.64 -5.91
CA ARG A 751 61.06 -18.50 -4.47
C ARG A 751 61.95 -17.46 -3.81
N LYS A 752 63.28 -17.53 -4.02
CA LYS A 752 64.23 -16.57 -3.41
C LYS A 752 63.97 -15.13 -3.86
N ARG A 753 63.62 -14.91 -5.13
CA ARG A 753 63.31 -13.58 -5.66
C ARG A 753 61.98 -13.06 -5.13
N GLN A 754 60.94 -13.88 -5.09
CA GLN A 754 59.64 -13.49 -4.56
C GLN A 754 59.70 -13.22 -3.06
N GLU A 755 60.40 -14.07 -2.30
CA GLU A 755 60.60 -13.87 -0.87
C GLU A 755 61.24 -12.51 -0.59
N LYS A 756 62.31 -12.14 -1.31
CA LYS A 756 62.94 -10.82 -1.18
C LYS A 756 61.98 -9.67 -1.50
N LYS A 757 61.14 -9.82 -2.53
CA LYS A 757 60.14 -8.82 -2.91
C LYS A 757 59.06 -8.66 -1.84
N VAL A 758 58.51 -9.76 -1.32
CA VAL A 758 57.53 -9.71 -0.23
C VAL A 758 58.12 -9.10 1.04
N ILE A 759 59.36 -9.42 1.40
CA ILE A 759 60.05 -8.79 2.54
C ILE A 759 60.18 -7.27 2.32
N ALA A 760 60.54 -6.84 1.11
CA ALA A 760 60.63 -5.42 0.77
C ALA A 760 59.27 -4.73 0.89
N VAL A 761 58.19 -5.38 0.46
CA VAL A 761 56.81 -4.87 0.62
C VAL A 761 56.44 -4.76 2.10
N VAL A 762 56.62 -5.82 2.90
CA VAL A 762 56.31 -5.79 4.34
C VAL A 762 57.07 -4.66 5.03
N ARG A 763 58.36 -4.46 4.71
CA ARG A 763 59.16 -3.36 5.27
C ARG A 763 58.64 -1.98 4.86
N ALA A 764 58.32 -1.78 3.57
CA ALA A 764 57.77 -0.51 3.10
C ALA A 764 56.40 -0.20 3.72
N LEU A 765 55.58 -1.23 3.95
CA LEU A 765 54.28 -1.09 4.61
C LEU A 765 54.40 -0.86 6.12
N LEU A 766 55.46 -1.33 6.79
CA LEU A 766 55.68 -1.00 8.21
C LEU A 766 55.82 0.51 8.44
N ASP A 767 56.31 1.26 7.43
CA ASP A 767 56.38 2.73 7.49
C ASP A 767 54.98 3.40 7.55
N THR A 768 53.88 2.67 7.29
CA THR A 768 52.51 3.19 7.50
C THR A 768 52.05 3.09 8.96
N VAL A 769 52.74 2.31 9.80
CA VAL A 769 52.31 1.99 11.15
C VAL A 769 52.70 3.11 12.11
N SER A 770 51.70 3.81 12.64
CA SER A 770 51.92 4.94 13.56
C SER A 770 52.31 4.53 14.98
N SER A 771 51.97 3.31 15.39
CA SER A 771 52.26 2.78 16.73
C SER A 771 53.56 1.96 16.73
N GLN A 772 54.52 2.37 17.56
CA GLN A 772 55.79 1.66 17.73
C GLN A 772 55.58 0.21 18.23
N ASP A 773 54.57 -0.03 19.05
CA ASP A 773 54.29 -1.37 19.53
C ASP A 773 53.72 -2.25 18.40
N GLU A 774 52.81 -1.71 17.59
CA GLU A 774 52.25 -2.45 16.44
C GLU A 774 53.35 -2.81 15.44
N ASP A 775 54.27 -1.87 15.16
CA ASP A 775 55.46 -2.11 14.33
C ASP A 775 56.33 -3.23 14.92
N THR A 776 56.62 -3.18 16.22
CA THR A 776 57.42 -4.20 16.91
C THR A 776 56.78 -5.58 16.83
N ILE A 777 55.45 -5.66 16.99
CA ILE A 777 54.69 -6.91 16.91
C ILE A 777 54.76 -7.46 15.48
N ILE A 778 54.44 -6.66 14.46
CA ILE A 778 54.40 -7.11 13.06
C ILE A 778 55.80 -7.51 12.59
N ARG A 779 56.84 -6.76 12.98
CA ARG A 779 58.24 -7.12 12.71
C ARG A 779 58.59 -8.46 13.34
N SER A 780 58.19 -8.71 14.58
CA SER A 780 58.41 -9.99 15.27
C SER A 780 57.75 -11.16 14.52
N PHE A 781 56.53 -10.98 14.00
CA PHE A 781 55.87 -11.99 13.17
C PHE A 781 56.65 -12.27 11.88
N CYS A 782 57.10 -11.23 11.18
CA CYS A 782 57.92 -11.36 9.97
C CYS A 782 59.21 -12.14 10.27
N GLU A 783 59.92 -11.81 11.35
CA GLU A 783 61.17 -12.47 11.75
C GLU A 783 60.96 -13.94 12.13
N VAL A 784 59.87 -14.26 12.83
CA VAL A 784 59.50 -15.67 13.10
C VAL A 784 59.26 -16.42 11.80
N ILE A 785 58.50 -15.87 10.85
CA ILE A 785 58.25 -16.52 9.55
C ILE A 785 59.56 -16.82 8.81
N LEU A 786 60.52 -15.89 8.86
CA LEU A 786 61.86 -16.08 8.27
C LEU A 786 62.70 -17.12 9.01
N ALA A 787 62.48 -17.29 10.32
CA ALA A 787 63.13 -18.31 11.15
C ALA A 787 62.54 -19.72 10.95
N ILE A 788 61.32 -19.85 10.43
CA ILE A 788 60.72 -21.15 10.11
C ILE A 788 61.51 -21.79 8.94
N LEU A 789 61.91 -23.04 9.16
CA LEU A 789 62.65 -23.88 8.21
C LEU A 789 61.73 -24.80 7.39
N ARG A 790 60.67 -25.32 8.01
CA ARG A 790 59.64 -26.15 7.35
C ARG A 790 58.35 -26.17 8.16
N THR A 791 57.25 -26.47 7.49
CA THR A 791 55.91 -26.56 8.07
C THR A 791 55.13 -27.74 7.51
N ASN A 792 54.17 -28.27 8.26
CA ASN A 792 53.20 -29.25 7.77
C ASN A 792 51.95 -28.60 7.14
N PHE A 793 51.87 -27.26 7.10
CA PHE A 793 50.65 -26.53 6.70
C PHE A 793 50.11 -26.94 5.32
N TYR A 794 50.98 -27.22 4.35
CA TYR A 794 50.56 -27.63 3.00
C TYR A 794 50.37 -29.16 2.85
N GLN A 795 50.57 -29.92 3.93
CA GLN A 795 50.40 -31.37 3.90
C GLN A 795 48.96 -31.78 4.22
N ASN A 796 48.49 -32.79 3.50
CA ASN A 796 47.24 -33.46 3.81
C ASN A 796 47.46 -34.64 4.78
N ASP A 797 46.39 -35.09 5.40
CA ASP A 797 46.32 -36.33 6.15
C ASP A 797 46.14 -37.54 5.20
N VAL A 798 46.04 -38.74 5.77
CA VAL A 798 45.87 -39.99 5.01
C VAL A 798 44.56 -40.07 4.23
N ARG A 799 43.59 -39.19 4.49
CA ARG A 799 42.28 -39.12 3.80
C ARG A 799 42.25 -38.00 2.75
N GLY A 800 43.37 -37.31 2.52
CA GLY A 800 43.45 -36.18 1.59
C GLY A 800 42.91 -34.87 2.15
N ASN A 801 42.50 -34.82 3.43
CA ASN A 801 42.07 -33.59 4.08
C ASN A 801 43.26 -32.83 4.64
N HIS A 802 43.08 -31.54 4.91
CA HIS A 802 44.06 -30.77 5.65
C HIS A 802 44.23 -31.28 7.09
N LYS A 803 45.48 -31.31 7.59
CA LYS A 803 45.76 -31.68 8.98
C LYS A 803 45.09 -30.70 9.97
N SER A 804 44.56 -31.23 11.07
CA SER A 804 43.87 -30.47 12.15
C SER A 804 44.80 -29.68 13.08
N TYR A 805 46.10 -29.69 12.79
CA TYR A 805 47.14 -29.01 13.54
C TYR A 805 48.21 -28.48 12.59
N VAL A 806 48.86 -27.39 12.99
CA VAL A 806 50.01 -26.82 12.29
C VAL A 806 51.27 -27.03 13.10
N SER A 807 52.41 -27.25 12.46
CA SER A 807 53.70 -27.41 13.13
C SER A 807 54.80 -26.69 12.38
N PHE A 808 55.64 -25.95 13.10
CA PHE A 808 56.74 -25.18 12.57
C PHE A 808 58.06 -25.71 13.14
N LYS A 809 59.02 -26.04 12.26
CA LYS A 809 60.40 -26.27 12.68
C LYS A 809 61.16 -24.96 12.56
N LEU A 810 61.66 -24.41 13.65
CA LEU A 810 62.30 -23.10 13.69
C LEU A 810 63.82 -23.20 13.87
N ASN A 811 64.52 -22.22 13.30
CA ASN A 811 65.87 -21.88 13.69
C ASN A 811 65.84 -20.88 14.85
N SER A 812 65.95 -21.39 16.07
CA SER A 812 65.87 -20.61 17.32
C SER A 812 66.83 -19.42 17.35
N SER A 813 68.02 -19.51 16.72
CA SER A 813 68.97 -18.40 16.70
C SER A 813 68.53 -17.21 15.83
N LYS A 814 67.49 -17.39 15.02
CA LYS A 814 66.89 -16.36 14.16
C LYS A 814 65.57 -15.84 14.72
N VAL A 815 65.05 -16.41 15.80
CA VAL A 815 63.80 -15.99 16.42
C VAL A 815 64.07 -14.76 17.32
N PRO A 816 63.26 -13.70 17.23
CA PRO A 816 63.45 -12.52 18.05
C PRO A 816 63.22 -12.79 19.52
N GLN A 817 64.00 -12.12 20.37
CA GLN A 817 63.81 -12.07 21.82
C GLN A 817 63.78 -13.46 22.50
N MET A 818 64.50 -14.44 21.94
CA MET A 818 64.59 -15.77 22.53
C MET A 818 65.28 -15.76 23.91
N PRO A 819 64.72 -16.44 24.92
CA PRO A 819 65.37 -16.59 26.22
C PRO A 819 66.66 -17.41 26.08
N LYS A 820 67.67 -17.06 26.89
CA LYS A 820 68.92 -17.83 27.00
C LYS A 820 68.72 -19.00 27.98
N PRO A 821 69.32 -20.18 27.75
CA PRO A 821 70.13 -20.54 26.58
C PRO A 821 69.27 -20.81 25.33
N VAL A 822 69.70 -20.28 24.17
CA VAL A 822 68.97 -20.44 22.91
C VAL A 822 69.14 -21.87 22.38
N PRO A 823 68.06 -22.63 22.13
CA PRO A 823 68.14 -23.96 21.51
C PRO A 823 68.81 -23.91 20.13
N PHE A 824 69.30 -25.04 19.63
CA PHE A 824 69.70 -25.14 18.23
C PHE A 824 68.48 -25.11 17.31
N ARG A 825 67.42 -25.88 17.62
CA ARG A 825 66.17 -25.94 16.86
C ARG A 825 64.97 -26.16 17.78
N GLU A 826 63.83 -25.70 17.31
CA GLU A 826 62.52 -25.92 17.94
C GLU A 826 61.54 -26.54 16.95
N ILE A 827 60.64 -27.38 17.44
CA ILE A 827 59.44 -27.77 16.73
C ILE A 827 58.26 -27.35 17.59
N PHE A 828 57.54 -26.34 17.13
CA PHE A 828 56.30 -25.88 17.77
C PHE A 828 55.10 -26.46 17.01
N ALA A 829 54.14 -27.05 17.71
CA ALA A 829 52.91 -27.58 17.16
C ALA A 829 51.69 -26.93 17.84
N TYR A 830 50.71 -26.57 17.03
CA TYR A 830 49.52 -25.84 17.44
C TYR A 830 48.25 -26.46 16.87
N SER A 831 47.27 -26.63 17.75
CA SER A 831 45.87 -26.93 17.44
C SER A 831 44.99 -26.22 18.47
N PRO A 832 43.72 -25.89 18.17
CA PRO A 832 42.79 -25.40 19.20
C PRO A 832 42.68 -26.29 20.45
N ARG A 833 43.09 -27.55 20.34
CA ARG A 833 43.04 -28.53 21.44
C ARG A 833 44.35 -28.68 22.22
N PHE A 834 45.49 -28.25 21.67
CA PHE A 834 46.79 -28.41 22.32
C PHE A 834 47.87 -27.48 21.75
N GLU A 835 48.85 -27.16 22.60
CA GLU A 835 50.10 -26.50 22.23
C GLU A 835 51.26 -27.42 22.67
N ALA A 836 52.25 -27.62 21.81
CA ALA A 836 53.40 -28.47 22.12
C ALA A 836 54.69 -27.88 21.55
N ILE A 837 55.78 -27.99 22.31
CA ILE A 837 57.11 -27.57 21.87
C ILE A 837 58.13 -28.67 22.14
N HIS A 838 59.01 -28.92 21.17
CA HIS A 838 60.16 -29.79 21.30
C HIS A 838 61.44 -29.00 21.06
N LEU A 839 62.33 -28.99 22.06
CA LEU A 839 63.59 -28.24 22.05
C LEU A 839 64.76 -29.17 21.71
N ARG A 840 65.72 -28.65 20.95
CA ARG A 840 66.93 -29.39 20.58
C ARG A 840 68.17 -28.55 20.79
N LYS A 841 69.15 -29.03 21.57
CA LYS A 841 70.39 -28.29 21.87
C LYS A 841 71.55 -28.48 20.88
N GLY A 842 71.48 -29.42 19.93
CA GLY A 842 72.57 -29.69 18.97
C GLY A 842 72.14 -30.45 17.72
N GLU A 843 73.11 -30.81 16.88
CA GLU A 843 72.87 -31.51 15.59
C GLU A 843 72.46 -32.97 15.73
N VAL A 844 72.69 -33.59 16.90
CA VAL A 844 72.25 -34.94 17.25
C VAL A 844 71.26 -34.83 18.41
N ALA A 845 70.08 -35.45 18.28
CA ALA A 845 69.10 -35.46 19.36
C ALA A 845 69.52 -36.53 20.38
N ARG A 846 69.87 -36.13 21.61
CA ARG A 846 70.23 -37.04 22.72
C ARG A 846 69.23 -36.89 23.88
N GLY A 847 67.94 -36.96 23.56
CA GLY A 847 66.86 -36.57 24.47
C GLY A 847 66.50 -35.09 24.30
N GLY A 848 65.20 -34.80 24.34
CA GLY A 848 64.62 -33.46 24.19
C GLY A 848 64.16 -32.90 25.53
#